data_AF-A0AAV3K849-F1
#
_entry.id   AF-A0AAV3K849-F1
#
_cell.length_a   1.000
_cell.length_b   1.000
_cell.length_c   1.000
_cell.angle_alpha   90.00
_cell.angle_beta   90.00
_cell.angle_gamma   90.00
#
_symmetry.space_group_name_H-M   'P 1'
#
loop_
_entity.id
_entity.type
_entity.pdbx_description
1 polymer ?
#
loop_
_entity_poly.entity_id
_entity_poly.type
_entity_poly.pdbx_seq_one_letter_code
_entity_poly.pdbx_strand_id
1 'polypeptide(L)'
;MNIGWVLKKNSVINRFMISDLEEKYYPAEADTLPDNVNYRFINGFVDVGVLPCRVRFLQETALRAVSLPEHRRFHTLWSGGDDSQSVNFSDFWPCPTHVQRFARCYLHSDSLQPARFLLSTCGGVTVWLNGRQICRFTPFSRNTEQQCELTLPLQLGLNTLVVHAEELCERDTDYLFSLRYLGETPLRWQAAPDAACSERIQALDGWINSLSLADNLIDHDTLTLRAATPLPEAVDIHHHLVCNVNESAPSWRQQSPLAAGNTGWPVALPAGLVGYYDLVCRAVCDGITLTRSISFGRLPAQTMSTQAMPSLSTLAARRDYLLRHTALHGFERIGRVLAIFATGEGTANIMPSLNQALHKISRREDCADFQLVPLIWLWQRYQGQRLTAHDWRRVRSVILGFRYWIDEPGNDTMWFWSENHCLCFHVAQYLAGQNFPDSVFVCSGRQGREQQAIARQRLERWFDAILEHGLVEWNSAAYYPIDLIGLVALAELASDESLRERARTVIDRILLMTAWVHQNGVAVGTMGRAYDKELRSGMLTELSGLCALIWGEGWLIPHCAALPLLCLSQYQPPEETYAIAHWQSPQGAQARWVQGLNRSARVIAWKQPDVAFSSVFDHHPGQPGHQQHVLDIRLGRHYAARLWVNHPGEDRPDGVHRPSYWAGNGRLPHVMQHRNRAWMIFDLQHDLRRWTHLYLPRTALDEVVVETHWCFVRGGNGYAALHNPAGLQTHTPDGGQPDSELRAFGEHNVWYIAVDSGQGAADFPAFIERFRHRQAQRSDDGAAQFDDPDYGLMDWHPASGFAVNHHPFAFPDTVSVIPERTEEDR
;
A
#
# COMPACT_ATOMS: atom_id res chain seq x y z
N MET A 1 -8.50 41.58 14.09
CA MET A 1 -8.27 40.93 12.78
C MET A 1 -7.71 39.55 13.08
N ASN A 2 -8.40 38.51 12.64
CA ASN A 2 -7.88 37.14 12.71
C ASN A 2 -6.87 36.99 11.57
N ILE A 3 -5.62 37.33 11.84
CA ILE A 3 -4.57 37.30 10.82
C ILE A 3 -4.03 35.87 10.75
N GLY A 4 -4.58 35.08 9.83
CA GLY A 4 -4.08 33.78 9.41
C GLY A 4 -4.04 32.71 10.52
N TRP A 5 -3.00 31.88 10.48
CA TRP A 5 -2.77 30.78 11.42
C TRP A 5 -1.75 31.17 12.49
N VAL A 6 -1.80 30.51 13.65
CA VAL A 6 -0.93 30.77 14.81
C VAL A 6 0.13 29.68 14.94
N LEU A 7 1.40 30.08 14.87
CA LEU A 7 2.55 29.18 14.93
C LEU A 7 3.07 29.14 16.37
N LYS A 8 2.78 28.05 17.06
CA LYS A 8 3.26 27.79 18.42
C LYS A 8 4.61 27.08 18.38
N LYS A 9 5.28 27.04 19.52
CA LYS A 9 6.49 26.23 19.71
C LYS A 9 6.24 24.79 19.28
N ASN A 10 7.19 24.22 18.56
CA ASN A 10 7.18 22.89 17.97
C ASN A 10 6.10 22.63 16.90
N SER A 11 5.29 23.62 16.52
CA SER A 11 4.42 23.55 15.35
C SER A 11 5.19 23.84 14.06
N VAL A 12 4.65 23.42 12.93
CA VAL A 12 5.27 23.60 11.61
C VAL A 12 4.45 24.57 10.74
N ILE A 13 5.10 25.24 9.81
CA ILE A 13 4.38 25.94 8.74
C ILE A 13 3.93 24.87 7.73
N ASN A 14 2.62 24.70 7.57
CA ASN A 14 2.03 23.65 6.73
C ASN A 14 0.96 24.17 5.75
N ARG A 15 1.01 25.46 5.42
CA ARG A 15 0.24 26.06 4.31
C ARG A 15 1.14 26.95 3.48
N PHE A 16 1.23 26.67 2.18
CA PHE A 16 2.04 27.45 1.25
C PHE A 16 1.32 27.60 -0.08
N MET A 17 1.43 28.77 -0.70
CA MET A 17 1.17 28.90 -2.13
C MET A 17 2.36 28.32 -2.89
N ILE A 18 2.13 27.32 -3.74
CA ILE A 18 3.16 26.59 -4.48
C ILE A 18 3.11 26.87 -5.99
N SER A 19 4.24 26.66 -6.65
CA SER A 19 4.34 26.60 -8.11
C SER A 19 3.94 25.23 -8.65
N ASP A 20 3.78 25.13 -9.96
CA ASP A 20 3.75 23.84 -10.65
C ASP A 20 5.05 23.04 -10.39
N LEU A 21 4.95 21.72 -10.53
CA LEU A 21 6.09 20.80 -10.46
C LEU A 21 6.93 20.93 -11.72
N GLU A 22 8.23 21.10 -11.56
CA GLU A 22 9.19 20.92 -12.66
C GLU A 22 9.78 19.53 -12.58
N GLU A 23 9.70 18.77 -13.67
CA GLU A 23 10.27 17.43 -13.78
C GLU A 23 11.23 17.35 -14.96
N LYS A 24 12.42 16.80 -14.72
CA LYS A 24 13.43 16.61 -15.77
C LYS A 24 14.06 15.24 -15.63
N TYR A 25 13.99 14.44 -16.70
CA TYR A 25 14.71 13.16 -16.78
C TYR A 25 16.21 13.38 -16.56
N TYR A 26 16.82 12.62 -15.64
CA TYR A 26 18.20 12.81 -15.19
C TYR A 26 19.01 11.48 -15.24
N PRO A 27 19.34 10.98 -16.45
CA PRO A 27 20.17 9.79 -16.58
C PRO A 27 21.65 10.10 -16.34
N ALA A 28 22.40 9.08 -15.90
CA ALA A 28 23.86 9.08 -15.93
C ALA A 28 24.40 8.21 -17.08
N GLU A 29 25.72 8.16 -17.21
CA GLU A 29 26.41 7.14 -18.00
C GLU A 29 26.07 5.76 -17.41
N ALA A 30 25.92 4.76 -18.28
CA ALA A 30 25.58 3.41 -17.84
C ALA A 30 26.80 2.77 -17.16
N ASP A 31 26.59 2.20 -15.97
CA ASP A 31 27.64 1.56 -15.19
C ASP A 31 27.11 0.27 -14.54
N THR A 32 28.01 -0.58 -14.07
CA THR A 32 27.66 -1.75 -13.27
C THR A 32 27.63 -1.38 -11.79
N LEU A 33 26.89 -2.16 -11.00
CA LEU A 33 26.90 -2.05 -9.54
C LEU A 33 27.33 -3.39 -8.93
N PRO A 34 27.89 -3.39 -7.72
CA PRO A 34 28.26 -4.63 -7.05
C PRO A 34 27.01 -5.51 -6.80
N ASP A 35 27.10 -6.78 -7.20
CA ASP A 35 26.07 -7.78 -6.94
C ASP A 35 26.18 -8.29 -5.49
N ASN A 36 25.71 -7.46 -4.54
CA ASN A 36 25.71 -7.77 -3.11
C ASN A 36 24.47 -8.58 -2.67
N VAL A 37 23.62 -9.00 -3.61
CA VAL A 37 22.41 -9.77 -3.30
C VAL A 37 22.80 -11.15 -2.81
N ASN A 38 22.63 -11.36 -1.51
CA ASN A 38 23.00 -12.59 -0.81
C ASN A 38 21.83 -13.58 -0.64
N TYR A 39 20.67 -13.28 -1.24
CA TYR A 39 19.44 -14.09 -1.14
C TYR A 39 18.92 -14.27 0.30
N ARG A 40 19.31 -13.37 1.21
CA ARG A 40 18.73 -13.25 2.54
C ARG A 40 17.72 -12.12 2.51
N PHE A 41 16.51 -12.45 2.08
CA PHE A 41 15.46 -11.46 1.88
C PHE A 41 15.00 -10.86 3.22
N ILE A 42 14.87 -9.55 3.25
CA ILE A 42 14.26 -8.77 4.33
C ILE A 42 13.39 -7.69 3.68
N ASN A 43 12.39 -7.19 4.42
CA ASN A 43 11.61 -6.05 3.96
C ASN A 43 12.51 -4.80 3.94
N GLY A 44 12.69 -4.20 2.76
CA GLY A 44 13.44 -2.94 2.60
C GLY A 44 14.62 -3.04 1.64
N PHE A 45 15.58 -2.13 1.82
CA PHE A 45 16.71 -1.94 0.90
C PHE A 45 17.87 -2.90 1.23
N VAL A 46 18.43 -3.52 0.18
CA VAL A 46 19.73 -4.22 0.25
C VAL A 46 20.79 -3.28 -0.30
N ASP A 47 21.90 -3.13 0.41
CA ASP A 47 22.99 -2.24 -0.01
C ASP A 47 23.65 -2.73 -1.31
N VAL A 48 23.18 -2.18 -2.42
CA VAL A 48 23.72 -2.38 -3.77
C VAL A 48 24.53 -1.19 -4.26
N GLY A 49 24.91 -0.29 -3.34
CA GLY A 49 25.61 0.96 -3.65
C GLY A 49 24.70 2.10 -4.11
N VAL A 50 25.33 3.22 -4.48
CA VAL A 50 24.65 4.44 -4.95
C VAL A 50 24.44 4.34 -6.46
N LEU A 51 23.22 4.59 -6.93
CA LEU A 51 22.90 4.52 -8.36
C LEU A 51 23.73 5.53 -9.17
N PRO A 52 24.12 5.21 -10.43
CA PRO A 52 24.94 6.11 -11.25
C PRO A 52 24.35 7.52 -11.42
N CYS A 53 23.02 7.63 -11.54
CA CYS A 53 22.32 8.91 -11.62
C CYS A 53 22.53 9.78 -10.38
N ARG A 54 22.49 9.18 -9.17
CA ARG A 54 22.74 9.91 -7.92
C ARG A 54 24.20 10.28 -7.74
N VAL A 55 25.14 9.40 -8.10
CA VAL A 55 26.58 9.75 -8.09
C VAL A 55 26.84 11.00 -8.93
N ARG A 56 26.36 11.00 -10.18
CA ARG A 56 26.45 12.15 -11.08
C ARG A 56 25.74 13.39 -10.52
N PHE A 57 24.52 13.23 -10.02
CA PHE A 57 23.72 14.34 -9.50
C PHE A 57 24.43 15.03 -8.34
N LEU A 58 24.99 14.27 -7.40
CA LEU A 58 25.73 14.80 -6.25
C LEU A 58 26.98 15.57 -6.67
N GLN A 59 27.65 15.16 -7.74
CA GLN A 59 28.85 15.82 -8.25
C GLN A 59 28.54 17.09 -9.06
N GLU A 60 27.51 17.05 -9.91
CA GLU A 60 27.27 18.11 -10.92
C GLU A 60 26.15 19.07 -10.51
N THR A 61 25.06 18.56 -9.95
CA THR A 61 23.79 19.28 -9.82
C THR A 61 23.52 19.71 -8.38
N ALA A 62 23.83 18.86 -7.40
CA ALA A 62 23.61 19.14 -5.98
C ALA A 62 24.42 20.32 -5.45
N LEU A 63 25.56 20.65 -6.08
CA LEU A 63 26.45 21.75 -5.68
C LEU A 63 26.12 23.09 -6.35
N ARG A 64 25.20 23.11 -7.32
CA ARG A 64 24.87 24.32 -8.07
C ARG A 64 24.26 25.40 -7.17
N ALA A 65 24.53 26.66 -7.48
CA ALA A 65 23.80 27.76 -6.87
C ALA A 65 22.34 27.77 -7.37
N VAL A 66 21.41 28.05 -6.46
CA VAL A 66 19.99 28.25 -6.79
C VAL A 66 19.67 29.72 -6.59
N SER A 67 19.13 30.38 -7.60
CA SER A 67 18.63 31.75 -7.51
C SER A 67 17.12 31.76 -7.32
N LEU A 68 16.62 32.80 -6.64
CA LEU A 68 15.20 33.07 -6.58
C LEU A 68 14.75 33.65 -7.94
N PRO A 69 13.85 32.99 -8.70
CA PRO A 69 13.40 33.52 -9.98
C PRO A 69 12.67 34.86 -9.81
N GLU A 70 12.95 35.84 -10.68
CA GLU A 70 12.31 37.17 -10.64
C GLU A 70 10.78 37.09 -10.84
N HIS A 71 10.33 36.15 -11.67
CA HIS A 71 8.92 35.92 -11.96
C HIS A 71 8.58 34.46 -11.70
N ARG A 72 7.91 34.20 -10.57
CA ARG A 72 7.36 32.89 -10.24
C ARG A 72 5.88 33.02 -9.93
N ARG A 73 5.06 32.20 -10.58
CA ARG A 73 3.62 32.12 -10.33
C ARG A 73 3.36 31.16 -9.18
N PHE A 74 2.66 31.63 -8.15
CA PHE A 74 2.19 30.83 -7.02
C PHE A 74 0.67 30.89 -7.00
N HIS A 75 0.01 29.84 -7.48
CA HIS A 75 -1.44 29.83 -7.67
C HIS A 75 -2.14 28.63 -7.04
N THR A 76 -1.40 27.66 -6.51
CA THR A 76 -1.98 26.49 -5.86
C THR A 76 -1.68 26.56 -4.38
N LEU A 77 -2.68 26.42 -3.51
CA LEU A 77 -2.46 26.20 -2.09
C LEU A 77 -2.08 24.73 -1.88
N TRP A 78 -0.89 24.50 -1.36
CA TRP A 78 -0.61 23.26 -0.66
C TRP A 78 -1.14 23.39 0.78
N SER A 79 -1.99 22.46 1.17
CA SER A 79 -2.55 22.38 2.51
C SER A 79 -2.26 21.04 3.14
N GLY A 80 -1.61 21.05 4.29
CA GLY A 80 -1.41 19.85 5.10
C GLY A 80 -2.60 19.51 6.02
N GLY A 81 -3.61 20.38 6.14
CA GLY A 81 -4.54 20.34 7.27
C GLY A 81 -3.86 20.72 8.60
N ASP A 82 -4.55 20.60 9.72
CA ASP A 82 -4.03 21.05 11.02
C ASP A 82 -2.99 20.12 11.63
N ASP A 83 -3.07 18.82 11.34
CA ASP A 83 -2.20 17.82 11.99
C ASP A 83 -0.88 17.56 11.24
N SER A 84 -0.76 17.98 9.98
CA SER A 84 0.43 17.71 9.17
C SER A 84 1.70 18.35 9.74
N GLN A 85 2.76 17.54 9.78
CA GLN A 85 4.09 17.88 10.31
C GLN A 85 5.13 18.26 9.23
N SER A 86 4.77 18.20 7.94
CA SER A 86 5.68 18.55 6.84
C SER A 86 4.92 18.91 5.56
N VAL A 87 5.54 19.73 4.71
CA VAL A 87 5.11 19.94 3.33
C VAL A 87 5.61 18.77 2.50
N ASN A 88 4.69 17.89 2.09
CA ASN A 88 5.02 16.62 1.45
C ASN A 88 4.51 16.59 0.00
N PHE A 89 5.43 16.27 -0.92
CA PHE A 89 5.22 16.08 -2.35
C PHE A 89 5.75 14.71 -2.81
N SER A 90 5.94 13.76 -1.89
CA SER A 90 6.41 12.42 -2.15
C SER A 90 5.50 11.72 -3.17
N ASP A 91 6.12 11.00 -4.10
CA ASP A 91 5.45 10.25 -5.16
C ASP A 91 6.39 9.16 -5.70
N PHE A 92 5.99 8.47 -6.76
CA PHE A 92 6.73 7.42 -7.41
C PHE A 92 7.19 7.82 -8.82
N TRP A 93 8.49 7.87 -9.05
CA TRP A 93 9.10 8.11 -10.37
C TRP A 93 9.76 6.84 -10.92
N PRO A 94 9.24 6.22 -11.98
CA PRO A 94 9.75 4.94 -12.49
C PRO A 94 11.13 5.05 -13.17
N CYS A 95 11.59 6.28 -13.42
CA CYS A 95 12.87 6.61 -14.03
C CYS A 95 13.56 7.72 -13.22
N PRO A 96 14.90 7.83 -13.28
CA PRO A 96 15.61 8.89 -12.57
C PRO A 96 15.15 10.28 -13.05
N THR A 97 14.59 11.05 -12.13
CA THR A 97 13.92 12.32 -12.45
C THR A 97 14.30 13.38 -11.42
N HIS A 98 14.88 14.48 -11.86
CA HIS A 98 15.11 15.64 -11.00
C HIS A 98 13.82 16.46 -10.93
N VAL A 99 13.32 16.69 -9.71
CA VAL A 99 12.10 17.44 -9.47
C VAL A 99 12.36 18.71 -8.66
N GLN A 100 11.60 19.76 -8.94
CA GLN A 100 11.72 21.04 -8.24
C GLN A 100 10.36 21.72 -8.05
N ARG A 101 10.19 22.42 -6.93
CA ARG A 101 9.01 23.22 -6.64
C ARG A 101 9.36 24.40 -5.74
N PHE A 102 8.66 25.52 -5.93
CA PHE A 102 8.74 26.67 -5.04
C PHE A 102 7.48 26.78 -4.20
N ALA A 103 7.62 27.21 -2.96
CA ALA A 103 6.56 27.43 -1.99
C ALA A 103 6.73 28.84 -1.37
N ARG A 104 5.62 29.55 -1.13
CA ARG A 104 5.60 30.90 -0.56
C ARG A 104 4.52 31.04 0.49
N CYS A 105 4.88 31.68 1.60
CA CYS A 105 3.95 32.18 2.61
C CYS A 105 4.48 33.49 3.20
N TYR A 106 3.76 34.03 4.19
CA TYR A 106 4.11 35.28 4.83
C TYR A 106 4.05 35.14 6.35
N LEU A 107 5.11 35.56 7.04
CA LEU A 107 5.19 35.56 8.50
C LEU A 107 4.96 36.97 9.03
N HIS A 108 4.04 37.11 9.99
CA HIS A 108 3.79 38.38 10.68
C HIS A 108 4.55 38.42 12.00
N SER A 109 5.31 39.50 12.22
CA SER A 109 6.04 39.74 13.46
C SER A 109 5.64 41.08 14.08
N ASP A 110 5.33 41.09 15.37
CA ASP A 110 4.98 42.31 16.12
C ASP A 110 6.22 43.11 16.58
N SER A 111 7.42 42.61 16.30
CA SER A 111 8.69 43.28 16.60
C SER A 111 9.80 42.87 15.63
N LEU A 112 10.92 43.59 15.65
CA LEU A 112 12.16 43.13 15.03
C LEU A 112 12.74 42.01 15.91
N GLN A 113 12.69 40.76 15.46
CA GLN A 113 13.12 39.61 16.26
C GLN A 113 13.73 38.48 15.43
N PRO A 114 14.71 37.75 15.98
CA PRO A 114 15.15 36.48 15.41
C PRO A 114 14.13 35.38 15.73
N ALA A 115 13.68 34.64 14.71
CA ALA A 115 12.82 33.47 14.87
C ALA A 115 13.60 32.20 14.52
N ARG A 116 13.75 31.29 15.49
CA ARG A 116 14.47 30.02 15.32
C ARG A 116 13.56 28.94 14.75
N PHE A 117 14.08 28.20 13.77
CA PHE A 117 13.40 27.09 13.13
C PHE A 117 14.34 25.89 13.01
N LEU A 118 13.78 24.69 13.07
CA LEU A 118 14.42 23.46 12.61
C LEU A 118 13.87 23.13 11.22
N LEU A 119 14.76 23.11 10.22
CA LEU A 119 14.47 22.67 8.87
C LEU A 119 14.78 21.17 8.75
N SER A 120 13.81 20.39 8.26
CA SER A 120 14.01 18.98 7.90
C SER A 120 13.73 18.74 6.41
N THR A 121 14.50 17.88 5.74
CA THR A 121 14.31 17.47 4.33
C THR A 121 15.16 16.24 4.00
N CYS A 122 14.76 15.45 3.01
CA CYS A 122 15.62 14.43 2.38
C CYS A 122 16.45 15.01 1.23
N GLY A 123 15.85 15.91 0.46
CA GLY A 123 16.44 16.54 -0.72
C GLY A 123 17.06 17.90 -0.43
N GLY A 124 17.15 18.74 -1.45
CA GLY A 124 17.65 20.11 -1.34
C GLY A 124 16.56 21.11 -0.97
N VAL A 125 16.86 21.98 -0.01
CA VAL A 125 16.01 23.12 0.36
C VAL A 125 16.82 24.41 0.41
N THR A 126 16.31 25.45 -0.27
CA THR A 126 16.84 26.81 -0.15
C THR A 126 15.74 27.75 0.34
N VAL A 127 16.07 28.59 1.33
CA VAL A 127 15.11 29.48 2.00
C VAL A 127 15.52 30.94 1.79
N TRP A 128 14.58 31.76 1.33
CA TRP A 128 14.71 33.22 1.22
C TRP A 128 13.70 33.92 2.13
N LEU A 129 14.16 34.98 2.80
CA LEU A 129 13.33 35.89 3.57
C LEU A 129 13.47 37.29 2.99
N ASN A 130 12.36 37.89 2.57
CA ASN A 130 12.34 39.23 1.96
C ASN A 130 13.34 39.36 0.79
N GLY A 131 13.48 38.32 -0.03
CA GLY A 131 14.38 38.26 -1.18
C GLY A 131 15.84 37.93 -0.84
N ARG A 132 16.25 37.96 0.43
CA ARG A 132 17.60 37.57 0.85
C ARG A 132 17.65 36.07 1.17
N GLN A 133 18.63 35.36 0.60
CA GLN A 133 18.87 33.96 0.94
C GLN A 133 19.34 33.83 2.40
N ILE A 134 18.65 32.99 3.17
CA ILE A 134 18.94 32.73 4.59
C ILE A 134 19.66 31.40 4.77
N CYS A 135 19.19 30.36 4.08
CA CYS A 135 19.70 29.00 4.24
C CYS A 135 19.71 28.29 2.87
N ARG A 136 20.73 27.45 2.66
CA ARG A 136 20.78 26.45 1.58
C ARG A 136 21.25 25.15 2.23
N PHE A 137 20.37 24.16 2.29
CA PHE A 137 20.60 22.89 2.92
C PHE A 137 20.31 21.77 1.91
N THR A 138 21.35 21.09 1.45
CA THR A 138 21.26 20.16 0.31
C THR A 138 21.85 18.78 0.64
N PRO A 139 21.26 18.04 1.60
CA PRO A 139 21.72 16.71 1.97
C PRO A 139 21.58 15.67 0.87
N PHE A 140 20.46 15.65 0.13
CA PHE A 140 20.15 14.64 -0.89
C PHE A 140 20.38 13.19 -0.42
N SER A 141 19.92 12.91 0.80
CA SER A 141 20.16 11.68 1.56
C SER A 141 19.20 10.54 1.22
N ARG A 142 18.31 10.70 0.23
CA ARG A 142 17.30 9.74 -0.25
C ARG A 142 16.49 9.07 0.87
N ASN A 143 15.24 9.49 1.06
CA ASN A 143 14.27 8.89 2.01
C ASN A 143 14.78 8.85 3.46
N THR A 144 15.81 9.63 3.78
CA THR A 144 16.36 9.76 5.13
C THR A 144 16.40 11.24 5.46
N GLU A 145 15.46 11.71 6.27
CA GLU A 145 15.41 13.12 6.64
C GLU A 145 16.70 13.56 7.34
N GLN A 146 17.21 14.72 6.94
CA GLN A 146 18.29 15.43 7.61
C GLN A 146 17.77 16.75 8.13
N GLN A 147 18.45 17.29 9.16
CA GLN A 147 17.98 18.47 9.88
C GLN A 147 19.05 19.55 9.97
N CYS A 148 18.62 20.80 9.95
CA CYS A 148 19.47 21.96 10.16
C CYS A 148 18.69 23.06 10.90
N GLU A 149 19.27 23.65 11.94
CA GLU A 149 18.69 24.86 12.55
C GLU A 149 18.97 26.10 11.68
N LEU A 150 17.96 26.94 11.52
CA LEU A 150 18.09 28.24 10.87
C LEU A 150 17.38 29.33 11.68
N THR A 151 17.86 30.56 11.54
CA THR A 151 17.27 31.74 12.19
C THR A 151 16.79 32.72 11.14
N LEU A 152 15.49 33.03 11.17
CA LEU A 152 14.87 34.03 10.30
C LEU A 152 14.93 35.41 11.00
N PRO A 153 15.64 36.41 10.46
CA PRO A 153 15.65 37.76 11.02
C PRO A 153 14.37 38.52 10.61
N LEU A 154 13.29 38.33 11.36
CA LEU A 154 11.98 38.91 11.04
C LEU A 154 11.97 40.42 11.28
N GLN A 155 11.49 41.17 10.31
CA GLN A 155 11.19 42.60 10.41
C GLN A 155 9.79 42.81 11.02
N LEU A 156 9.54 44.00 11.56
CA LEU A 156 8.21 44.40 12.03
C LEU A 156 7.20 44.32 10.87
N GLY A 157 6.05 43.70 11.11
CA GLY A 157 5.00 43.49 10.12
C GLY A 157 5.20 42.21 9.31
N LEU A 158 4.87 42.27 8.01
CA LEU A 158 4.80 41.09 7.14
C LEU A 158 6.16 40.79 6.49
N ASN A 159 6.60 39.54 6.58
CA ASN A 159 7.84 39.03 6.00
C ASN A 159 7.53 37.97 4.94
N THR A 160 8.05 38.11 3.73
CA THR A 160 7.84 37.13 2.66
C THR A 160 8.84 35.98 2.80
N LEU A 161 8.33 34.77 3.01
CA LEU A 161 9.12 33.55 3.07
C LEU A 161 8.94 32.76 1.77
N VAL A 162 10.04 32.45 1.08
CA VAL A 162 10.05 31.56 -0.09
C VAL A 162 10.95 30.39 0.19
N VAL A 163 10.46 29.19 -0.11
CA VAL A 163 11.19 27.92 0.01
C VAL A 163 11.25 27.30 -1.38
N HIS A 164 12.45 26.97 -1.84
CA HIS A 164 12.67 26.07 -2.97
C HIS A 164 12.96 24.70 -2.40
N ALA A 165 12.26 23.68 -2.89
CA ALA A 165 12.53 22.29 -2.59
C ALA A 165 12.89 21.56 -3.89
N GLU A 166 13.81 20.61 -3.81
CA GLU A 166 14.21 19.76 -4.93
C GLU A 166 14.68 18.38 -4.48
N GLU A 167 14.57 17.39 -5.35
CA GLU A 167 15.09 16.04 -5.11
C GLU A 167 15.44 15.35 -6.44
N LEU A 168 16.40 14.43 -6.41
CA LEU A 168 16.55 13.42 -7.45
C LEU A 168 15.67 12.23 -7.08
N CYS A 169 14.56 12.05 -7.80
CA CYS A 169 13.64 10.96 -7.57
C CYS A 169 14.12 9.66 -8.21
N GLU A 170 14.08 8.59 -7.42
CA GLU A 170 14.46 7.23 -7.80
C GLU A 170 13.41 6.27 -7.22
N ARG A 171 12.33 6.01 -7.99
CA ARG A 171 11.12 5.26 -7.57
C ARG A 171 10.34 6.01 -6.49
N ASP A 172 9.99 5.33 -5.40
CA ASP A 172 9.44 5.91 -4.18
C ASP A 172 10.44 6.90 -3.59
N THR A 173 10.06 8.18 -3.59
CA THR A 173 10.96 9.25 -3.15
C THR A 173 10.26 10.17 -2.16
N ASP A 174 10.87 10.32 -0.99
CA ASP A 174 10.43 11.31 -0.01
C ASP A 174 10.84 12.71 -0.42
N TYR A 175 9.93 13.40 -1.09
CA TYR A 175 10.12 14.76 -1.54
C TYR A 175 9.34 15.72 -0.64
N LEU A 176 9.96 16.12 0.47
CA LEU A 176 9.31 16.92 1.51
C LEU A 176 10.24 17.95 2.13
N PHE A 177 9.66 18.92 2.83
CA PHE A 177 10.37 19.77 3.79
C PHE A 177 9.52 20.09 5.01
N SER A 178 10.13 20.36 6.17
CA SER A 178 9.45 20.85 7.37
C SER A 178 10.16 22.07 7.92
N LEU A 179 9.40 23.09 8.35
CA LEU A 179 9.91 24.27 9.05
C LEU A 179 9.25 24.34 10.43
N ARG A 180 9.87 23.67 11.41
CA ARG A 180 9.37 23.60 12.79
C ARG A 180 9.83 24.81 13.59
N TYR A 181 8.90 25.54 14.20
CA TYR A 181 9.21 26.72 14.99
C TYR A 181 9.72 26.34 16.39
N LEU A 182 10.84 26.92 16.80
CA LEU A 182 11.49 26.62 18.09
C LEU A 182 11.32 27.75 19.13
N GLY A 183 10.70 28.87 18.76
CA GLY A 183 10.53 30.01 19.66
C GLY A 183 9.36 29.86 20.63
N GLU A 184 9.47 30.52 21.79
CA GLU A 184 8.44 30.49 22.84
C GLU A 184 7.26 31.42 22.54
N THR A 185 7.51 32.54 21.85
CA THR A 185 6.47 33.53 21.55
C THR A 185 5.74 33.15 20.27
N PRO A 186 4.41 32.93 20.27
CA PRO A 186 3.70 32.54 19.08
C PRO A 186 3.87 33.55 17.94
N LEU A 187 4.10 33.04 16.73
CA LEU A 187 4.08 33.83 15.50
C LEU A 187 2.74 33.67 14.79
N ARG A 188 2.47 34.52 13.82
CA ARG A 188 1.33 34.38 12.90
C ARG A 188 1.84 34.21 11.48
N TRP A 189 1.15 33.42 10.66
CA TRP A 189 1.48 33.28 9.25
C TRP A 189 0.23 33.21 8.37
N GLN A 190 0.39 33.59 7.11
CA GLN A 190 -0.67 33.65 6.10
C GLN A 190 -0.18 33.23 4.71
N ALA A 191 -1.10 32.76 3.87
CA ALA A 191 -0.79 32.27 2.52
C ALA A 191 -0.76 33.39 1.46
N ALA A 192 -1.45 34.49 1.72
CA ALA A 192 -1.49 35.69 0.87
C ALA A 192 -1.09 36.93 1.67
N PRO A 193 -0.53 37.98 1.05
CA PRO A 193 -0.13 39.19 1.76
C PRO A 193 -1.33 40.10 2.11
N ASP A 194 -2.40 40.01 1.33
CA ASP A 194 -3.66 40.71 1.56
C ASP A 194 -4.52 39.96 2.59
N ALA A 195 -5.05 40.68 3.57
CA ALA A 195 -5.81 40.08 4.67
C ALA A 195 -7.12 39.42 4.20
N ALA A 196 -7.86 40.07 3.30
CA ALA A 196 -9.13 39.54 2.78
C ALA A 196 -8.90 38.28 1.93
N CYS A 197 -7.86 38.27 1.10
CA CYS A 197 -7.42 37.10 0.36
C CYS A 197 -6.99 35.96 1.31
N SER A 198 -6.27 36.28 2.39
CA SER A 198 -5.87 35.26 3.37
C SER A 198 -7.06 34.66 4.12
N GLU A 199 -8.02 35.48 4.57
CA GLU A 199 -9.23 34.99 5.25
C GLU A 199 -10.04 34.06 4.33
N ARG A 200 -10.14 34.43 3.04
CA ARG A 200 -10.79 33.59 2.02
C ARG A 200 -10.07 32.26 1.81
N ILE A 201 -8.74 32.27 1.67
CA ILE A 201 -7.94 31.05 1.53
C ILE A 201 -8.14 30.15 2.75
N GLN A 202 -8.15 30.70 3.95
CA GLN A 202 -8.36 29.95 5.18
C GLN A 202 -9.75 29.31 5.24
N ALA A 203 -10.80 30.02 4.80
CA ALA A 203 -12.15 29.46 4.72
C ALA A 203 -12.25 28.33 3.68
N LEU A 204 -11.65 28.51 2.49
CA LEU A 204 -11.60 27.49 1.44
C LEU A 204 -10.76 26.28 1.86
N ASP A 205 -9.68 26.50 2.61
CA ASP A 205 -8.81 25.47 3.19
C ASP A 205 -9.58 24.57 4.16
N GLY A 206 -10.35 25.17 5.07
CA GLY A 206 -11.23 24.44 5.98
C GLY A 206 -12.32 23.66 5.24
N TRP A 207 -12.92 24.26 4.20
CA TRP A 207 -13.93 23.58 3.38
C TRP A 207 -13.36 22.36 2.66
N ILE A 208 -12.25 22.52 1.93
CA ILE A 208 -11.69 21.42 1.13
C ILE A 208 -11.16 20.28 2.02
N ASN A 209 -10.59 20.60 3.19
CA ASN A 209 -10.19 19.61 4.20
C ASN A 209 -11.37 18.99 4.96
N SER A 210 -12.59 19.49 4.78
CA SER A 210 -13.81 18.84 5.29
C SER A 210 -14.49 17.90 4.29
N LEU A 211 -13.97 17.78 3.06
CA LEU A 211 -14.57 16.92 2.05
C LEU A 211 -14.44 15.43 2.41
N SER A 212 -15.55 14.72 2.34
CA SER A 212 -15.63 13.27 2.53
C SER A 212 -16.53 12.64 1.49
N LEU A 213 -16.47 11.31 1.40
CA LEU A 213 -17.40 10.52 0.61
C LEU A 213 -18.57 10.08 1.49
N ALA A 214 -19.77 10.01 0.91
CA ALA A 214 -20.89 9.32 1.54
C ALA A 214 -20.53 7.84 1.77
N ASP A 215 -19.98 7.20 0.75
CA ASP A 215 -19.53 5.82 0.75
C ASP A 215 -18.18 5.73 0.01
N ASN A 216 -17.22 5.02 0.60
CA ASN A 216 -15.90 4.79 0.02
C ASN A 216 -15.83 3.54 -0.86
N LEU A 217 -16.90 2.75 -0.92
CA LEU A 217 -17.03 1.58 -1.78
C LEU A 217 -18.43 1.58 -2.39
N ILE A 218 -18.51 1.76 -3.71
CA ILE A 218 -19.77 2.02 -4.42
C ILE A 218 -20.01 1.07 -5.59
N ASP A 219 -21.29 0.77 -5.82
CA ASP A 219 -21.75 -0.13 -6.87
C ASP A 219 -22.47 0.55 -8.05
N HIS A 220 -22.69 1.86 -7.96
CA HIS A 220 -23.31 2.72 -8.97
C HIS A 220 -22.33 3.73 -9.60
N ASP A 221 -22.73 4.37 -10.70
CA ASP A 221 -21.86 5.28 -11.48
C ASP A 221 -21.84 6.73 -10.97
N THR A 222 -22.34 6.99 -9.75
CA THR A 222 -22.35 8.33 -9.15
C THR A 222 -21.66 8.30 -7.79
N LEU A 223 -20.58 9.06 -7.64
CA LEU A 223 -19.95 9.27 -6.35
C LEU A 223 -20.56 10.50 -5.67
N THR A 224 -20.92 10.41 -4.40
CA THR A 224 -21.49 11.55 -3.65
C THR A 224 -20.44 12.12 -2.71
N LEU A 225 -20.02 13.36 -2.98
CA LEU A 225 -19.15 14.15 -2.10
C LEU A 225 -19.99 14.92 -1.09
N ARG A 226 -19.47 15.05 0.12
CA ARG A 226 -20.03 15.84 1.22
C ARG A 226 -18.96 16.76 1.79
N ALA A 227 -19.37 17.89 2.33
CA ALA A 227 -18.51 18.79 3.10
C ALA A 227 -19.15 19.00 4.47
N ALA A 228 -18.35 18.90 5.55
CA ALA A 228 -18.85 19.17 6.90
C ALA A 228 -19.13 20.67 7.13
N THR A 229 -18.50 21.53 6.33
CA THR A 229 -18.71 22.98 6.34
C THR A 229 -19.32 23.45 5.01
N PRO A 230 -20.21 24.45 5.01
CA PRO A 230 -20.72 25.03 3.76
C PRO A 230 -19.60 25.72 2.98
N LEU A 231 -19.61 25.55 1.65
CA LEU A 231 -18.68 26.24 0.75
C LEU A 231 -18.76 27.76 0.96
N PRO A 232 -17.67 28.47 1.31
CA PRO A 232 -17.74 29.88 1.67
C PRO A 232 -18.00 30.81 0.48
N GLU A 233 -17.53 30.45 -0.71
CA GLU A 233 -17.63 31.25 -1.94
C GLU A 233 -17.78 30.32 -3.14
N ALA A 234 -18.42 30.79 -4.21
CA ALA A 234 -18.57 29.98 -5.42
C ALA A 234 -17.20 29.59 -6.01
N VAL A 235 -17.10 28.34 -6.47
CA VAL A 235 -15.87 27.81 -7.09
C VAL A 235 -16.19 27.04 -8.36
N ASP A 236 -15.23 27.01 -9.28
CA ASP A 236 -15.20 26.01 -10.35
C ASP A 236 -14.50 24.76 -9.81
N ILE A 237 -15.23 23.65 -9.69
CA ILE A 237 -14.65 22.38 -9.25
C ILE A 237 -14.34 21.49 -10.45
N HIS A 238 -13.13 20.94 -10.46
CA HIS A 238 -12.66 19.99 -11.44
C HIS A 238 -12.35 18.66 -10.74
N HIS A 239 -12.86 17.58 -11.30
CA HIS A 239 -12.61 16.23 -10.85
C HIS A 239 -11.84 15.47 -11.91
N HIS A 240 -10.90 14.64 -11.50
CA HIS A 240 -10.28 13.62 -12.34
C HIS A 240 -9.87 12.41 -11.50
N LEU A 241 -9.71 11.26 -12.16
CA LEU A 241 -9.29 10.03 -11.50
C LEU A 241 -7.78 9.87 -11.63
N VAL A 242 -7.16 9.42 -10.55
CA VAL A 242 -5.78 8.92 -10.51
C VAL A 242 -5.82 7.49 -9.99
N CYS A 243 -4.89 6.65 -10.45
CA CYS A 243 -4.80 5.28 -9.99
C CYS A 243 -3.99 5.16 -8.72
N ASN A 244 -4.55 4.41 -7.77
CA ASN A 244 -3.87 3.99 -6.57
C ASN A 244 -3.18 2.65 -6.88
N VAL A 245 -1.85 2.61 -6.74
CA VAL A 245 -0.94 1.46 -6.95
C VAL A 245 -1.28 0.49 -8.12
N ASN A 246 -0.45 0.49 -9.17
CA ASN A 246 -0.40 -0.54 -10.23
C ASN A 246 -1.63 -0.70 -11.14
N GLU A 247 -2.68 0.11 -10.98
CA GLU A 247 -3.86 0.13 -11.85
C GLU A 247 -3.74 1.16 -13.00
N SER A 248 -4.59 1.04 -14.02
CA SER A 248 -4.74 2.07 -15.07
C SER A 248 -6.03 2.87 -14.85
N ALA A 249 -5.93 4.20 -14.82
CA ALA A 249 -7.08 5.08 -14.70
C ALA A 249 -7.50 5.55 -16.10
N PRO A 250 -8.80 5.55 -16.42
CA PRO A 250 -9.26 6.15 -17.67
C PRO A 250 -8.98 7.65 -17.67
N SER A 251 -8.67 8.21 -18.84
CA SER A 251 -8.60 9.66 -19.00
C SER A 251 -10.02 10.23 -18.90
N TRP A 252 -10.39 10.66 -17.70
CA TRP A 252 -11.71 11.24 -17.41
C TRP A 252 -11.56 12.51 -16.59
N ARG A 253 -12.37 13.50 -16.93
CA ARG A 253 -12.46 14.78 -16.21
C ARG A 253 -13.91 15.26 -16.19
N GLN A 254 -14.33 15.83 -15.07
CA GLN A 254 -15.61 16.54 -14.96
C GLN A 254 -15.36 17.93 -14.38
N GLN A 255 -16.00 18.93 -14.95
CA GLN A 255 -16.02 20.29 -14.40
C GLN A 255 -17.45 20.69 -14.06
N SER A 256 -17.64 21.36 -12.94
CA SER A 256 -18.95 21.87 -12.53
C SER A 256 -18.80 23.15 -11.71
N PRO A 257 -19.68 24.14 -11.84
CA PRO A 257 -19.73 25.25 -10.90
C PRO A 257 -20.39 24.80 -9.59
N LEU A 258 -19.84 25.21 -8.45
CA LEU A 258 -20.47 25.04 -7.13
C LEU A 258 -20.80 26.41 -6.54
N ALA A 259 -22.05 26.60 -6.12
CA ALA A 259 -22.50 27.83 -5.48
C ALA A 259 -22.10 27.87 -4.00
N ALA A 260 -21.87 29.06 -3.46
CA ALA A 260 -21.68 29.27 -2.03
C ALA A 260 -22.81 28.64 -1.21
N GLY A 261 -22.48 28.09 -0.04
CA GLY A 261 -23.39 27.35 0.83
C GLY A 261 -23.54 25.87 0.48
N ASN A 262 -22.95 25.38 -0.61
CA ASN A 262 -23.02 23.96 -0.97
C ASN A 262 -22.30 23.07 0.05
N THR A 263 -22.94 21.97 0.46
CA THR A 263 -22.41 20.97 1.41
C THR A 263 -22.33 19.55 0.82
N GLY A 264 -22.64 19.39 -0.47
CA GLY A 264 -22.58 18.11 -1.15
C GLY A 264 -23.04 18.16 -2.61
N TRP A 265 -22.46 17.30 -3.43
CA TRP A 265 -22.76 17.22 -4.85
C TRP A 265 -22.42 15.82 -5.42
N PRO A 266 -23.11 15.41 -6.49
CA PRO A 266 -22.79 14.18 -7.20
C PRO A 266 -21.65 14.38 -8.22
N VAL A 267 -20.87 13.32 -8.44
CA VAL A 267 -19.84 13.21 -9.47
C VAL A 267 -20.15 11.99 -10.33
N ALA A 268 -20.33 12.20 -11.64
CA ALA A 268 -20.73 11.15 -12.57
C ALA A 268 -19.49 10.44 -13.13
N LEU A 269 -19.26 9.20 -12.68
CA LEU A 269 -18.09 8.43 -13.05
C LEU A 269 -18.20 7.85 -14.47
N PRO A 270 -17.06 7.53 -15.13
CA PRO A 270 -17.06 6.73 -16.35
C PRO A 270 -17.81 5.40 -16.17
N ALA A 271 -18.59 5.01 -17.18
CA ALA A 271 -19.21 3.69 -17.21
C ALA A 271 -18.15 2.57 -17.23
N GLY A 272 -18.42 1.47 -16.52
CA GLY A 272 -17.58 0.27 -16.52
C GLY A 272 -16.30 0.38 -15.69
N LEU A 273 -16.17 1.42 -14.85
CA LEU A 273 -15.06 1.56 -13.91
C LEU A 273 -15.09 0.42 -12.88
N VAL A 274 -13.98 -0.30 -12.70
CA VAL A 274 -13.81 -1.37 -11.70
C VAL A 274 -12.38 -1.30 -11.16
N GLY A 275 -12.23 -1.04 -9.86
CA GLY A 275 -10.91 -0.84 -9.26
C GLY A 275 -10.95 0.14 -8.08
N TYR A 276 -9.76 0.48 -7.58
CA TYR A 276 -9.59 1.38 -6.45
C TYR A 276 -8.87 2.65 -6.92
N TYR A 277 -9.54 3.79 -6.81
CA TYR A 277 -9.13 5.04 -7.45
C TYR A 277 -9.08 6.18 -6.44
N ASP A 278 -8.25 7.18 -6.75
CA ASP A 278 -8.27 8.45 -6.06
C ASP A 278 -9.04 9.46 -6.91
N LEU A 279 -10.08 10.06 -6.32
CA LEU A 279 -10.76 11.20 -6.92
C LEU A 279 -10.05 12.49 -6.52
N VAL A 280 -9.39 13.13 -7.48
CA VAL A 280 -8.74 14.43 -7.26
C VAL A 280 -9.77 15.54 -7.45
N CYS A 281 -10.13 16.19 -6.36
CA CYS A 281 -11.01 17.35 -6.28
C CYS A 281 -10.17 18.62 -6.32
N ARG A 282 -10.23 19.36 -7.43
CA ARG A 282 -9.52 20.63 -7.63
C ARG A 282 -10.52 21.78 -7.69
N ALA A 283 -10.55 22.63 -6.66
CA ALA A 283 -11.37 23.83 -6.63
C ALA A 283 -10.56 25.05 -7.10
N VAL A 284 -11.17 25.88 -7.95
CA VAL A 284 -10.58 27.13 -8.44
C VAL A 284 -11.47 28.31 -8.06
N CYS A 285 -10.89 29.30 -7.38
CA CYS A 285 -11.55 30.52 -6.93
C CYS A 285 -10.60 31.71 -7.13
N ASP A 286 -10.98 32.70 -7.93
CA ASP A 286 -10.17 33.91 -8.22
C ASP A 286 -8.69 33.62 -8.57
N GLY A 287 -8.46 32.57 -9.35
CA GLY A 287 -7.13 32.16 -9.79
C GLY A 287 -6.30 31.40 -8.74
N ILE A 288 -6.85 31.14 -7.55
CA ILE A 288 -6.30 30.25 -6.53
C ILE A 288 -6.86 28.85 -6.74
N THR A 289 -5.98 27.85 -6.74
CA THR A 289 -6.31 26.43 -6.83
C THR A 289 -6.12 25.77 -5.47
N LEU A 290 -7.09 24.97 -5.03
CA LEU A 290 -6.94 24.04 -3.91
C LEU A 290 -7.19 22.63 -4.41
N THR A 291 -6.46 21.65 -3.90
CA THR A 291 -6.59 20.25 -4.32
C THR A 291 -6.71 19.33 -3.12
N ARG A 292 -7.60 18.34 -3.22
CA ARG A 292 -7.67 17.19 -2.32
C ARG A 292 -7.91 15.91 -3.09
N SER A 293 -7.26 14.82 -2.70
CA SER A 293 -7.52 13.48 -3.24
C SER A 293 -8.29 12.66 -2.21
N ILE A 294 -9.29 11.89 -2.64
CA ILE A 294 -10.03 10.98 -1.77
C ILE A 294 -10.17 9.62 -2.45
N SER A 295 -9.73 8.57 -1.78
CA SER A 295 -9.71 7.20 -2.32
C SER A 295 -11.06 6.49 -2.17
N PHE A 296 -11.45 5.73 -3.19
CA PHE A 296 -12.67 4.92 -3.20
C PHE A 296 -12.53 3.65 -4.05
N GLY A 297 -13.24 2.60 -3.66
CA GLY A 297 -13.44 1.41 -4.46
C GLY A 297 -14.71 1.51 -5.32
N ARG A 298 -14.62 1.03 -6.55
CA ARG A 298 -15.75 0.93 -7.48
C ARG A 298 -15.93 -0.52 -7.90
N LEU A 299 -17.11 -1.07 -7.62
CA LEU A 299 -17.50 -2.43 -8.03
C LEU A 299 -18.97 -2.47 -8.50
N PRO A 300 -19.24 -2.37 -9.80
CA PRO A 300 -20.61 -2.24 -10.33
C PRO A 300 -21.61 -3.30 -9.84
N ALA A 301 -22.85 -2.92 -9.58
CA ALA A 301 -23.93 -3.86 -9.22
C ALA A 301 -24.18 -4.89 -10.34
N GLN A 302 -23.96 -4.47 -11.59
CA GLN A 302 -23.92 -5.36 -12.75
C GLN A 302 -22.79 -6.40 -12.64
N THR A 303 -21.68 -6.08 -11.97
CA THR A 303 -20.57 -7.00 -11.64
C THR A 303 -21.01 -8.07 -10.63
N MET A 304 -21.96 -7.77 -9.73
CA MET A 304 -22.53 -8.77 -8.82
C MET A 304 -23.44 -9.80 -9.52
N SER A 305 -23.97 -9.53 -10.72
CA SER A 305 -24.90 -10.44 -11.42
C SER A 305 -24.45 -10.92 -12.82
N THR A 306 -23.55 -10.21 -13.51
CA THR A 306 -23.08 -10.54 -14.88
C THR A 306 -21.58 -10.85 -14.99
N GLN A 307 -20.81 -10.56 -13.93
CA GLN A 307 -19.37 -10.89 -13.83
C GLN A 307 -19.02 -11.55 -12.48
N ALA A 308 -20.01 -11.91 -11.66
CA ALA A 308 -19.81 -12.98 -10.69
C ALA A 308 -19.45 -14.23 -11.50
N MET A 309 -18.41 -14.94 -11.10
CA MET A 309 -18.04 -16.18 -11.78
C MET A 309 -19.32 -17.02 -11.93
N PRO A 310 -19.72 -17.38 -13.16
CA PRO A 310 -20.83 -18.30 -13.31
C PRO A 310 -20.48 -19.56 -12.50
N SER A 311 -21.50 -20.26 -12.02
CA SER A 311 -21.30 -21.50 -11.26
C SER A 311 -20.69 -22.58 -12.16
N LEU A 312 -19.38 -22.50 -12.35
CA LEU A 312 -18.57 -23.35 -13.19
C LEU A 312 -17.89 -24.38 -12.28
N SER A 313 -18.34 -25.63 -12.40
CA SER A 313 -17.93 -26.71 -11.50
C SER A 313 -16.48 -27.14 -11.70
N THR A 314 -15.89 -26.94 -12.89
CA THR A 314 -14.54 -27.42 -13.20
C THR A 314 -13.52 -26.29 -13.30
N LEU A 315 -12.28 -26.56 -12.87
CA LEU A 315 -11.16 -25.63 -13.03
C LEU A 315 -10.95 -25.25 -14.51
N ALA A 316 -11.09 -26.20 -15.43
CA ALA A 316 -10.94 -25.95 -16.87
C ALA A 316 -11.96 -24.94 -17.42
N ALA A 317 -13.23 -25.05 -17.00
CA ALA A 317 -14.25 -24.08 -17.39
C ALA A 317 -13.95 -22.69 -16.80
N ARG A 318 -13.48 -22.63 -15.54
CA ARG A 318 -13.10 -21.37 -14.90
C ARG A 318 -11.92 -20.69 -15.61
N ARG A 319 -10.90 -21.46 -16.03
CA ARG A 319 -9.77 -20.96 -16.85
C ARG A 319 -10.24 -20.32 -18.15
N ASP A 320 -11.06 -21.04 -18.91
CA ASP A 320 -11.56 -20.59 -20.22
C ASP A 320 -12.37 -19.29 -20.10
N TYR A 321 -13.27 -19.24 -19.11
CA TYR A 321 -14.06 -18.04 -18.84
C TYR A 321 -13.18 -16.84 -18.45
N LEU A 322 -12.24 -17.02 -17.51
CA LEU A 322 -11.35 -15.95 -17.05
C LEU A 322 -10.40 -15.43 -18.13
N LEU A 323 -9.95 -16.29 -19.04
CA LEU A 323 -9.16 -15.87 -20.20
C LEU A 323 -9.97 -14.98 -21.13
N ARG A 324 -11.21 -15.36 -21.48
CA ARG A 324 -12.08 -14.52 -22.31
C ARG A 324 -12.39 -13.19 -21.63
N HIS A 325 -12.72 -13.24 -20.34
CA HIS A 325 -12.96 -12.03 -19.55
C HIS A 325 -11.75 -11.10 -19.56
N THR A 326 -10.55 -11.63 -19.30
CA THR A 326 -9.31 -10.84 -19.33
C THR A 326 -9.03 -10.26 -20.72
N ALA A 327 -9.23 -11.03 -21.79
CA ALA A 327 -9.02 -10.54 -23.16
C ALA A 327 -9.89 -9.33 -23.49
N LEU A 328 -11.16 -9.37 -23.07
CA LEU A 328 -12.15 -8.32 -23.32
C LEU A 328 -12.02 -7.12 -22.38
N HIS A 329 -11.75 -7.36 -21.09
CA HIS A 329 -11.92 -6.35 -20.02
C HIS A 329 -10.66 -6.06 -19.20
N GLY A 330 -9.58 -6.82 -19.37
CA GLY A 330 -8.34 -6.63 -18.60
C GLY A 330 -7.63 -5.30 -18.88
N PHE A 331 -6.73 -4.89 -17.99
CA PHE A 331 -5.87 -3.73 -18.21
C PHE A 331 -4.85 -3.95 -19.33
N GLU A 332 -4.31 -2.84 -19.85
CA GLU A 332 -3.31 -2.81 -20.92
C GLU A 332 -1.96 -3.35 -20.43
N ARG A 333 -1.83 -4.68 -20.42
CA ARG A 333 -0.65 -5.43 -19.98
C ARG A 333 -0.42 -6.64 -20.88
N ILE A 334 0.78 -7.22 -20.84
CA ILE A 334 1.06 -8.43 -21.63
C ILE A 334 0.19 -9.63 -21.21
N GLY A 335 -0.22 -9.73 -19.94
CA GLY A 335 -1.19 -10.75 -19.49
C GLY A 335 -2.50 -10.72 -20.30
N ARG A 336 -3.00 -9.52 -20.64
CA ARG A 336 -4.16 -9.36 -21.54
C ARG A 336 -3.84 -9.79 -22.96
N VAL A 337 -2.66 -9.45 -23.48
CA VAL A 337 -2.22 -9.88 -24.82
C VAL A 337 -2.17 -11.40 -24.90
N LEU A 338 -1.63 -12.08 -23.88
CA LEU A 338 -1.63 -13.54 -23.80
C LEU A 338 -3.05 -14.12 -23.84
N ALA A 339 -3.99 -13.54 -23.08
CA ALA A 339 -5.39 -13.95 -23.08
C ALA A 339 -6.05 -13.75 -24.47
N ILE A 340 -5.79 -12.63 -25.14
CA ILE A 340 -6.26 -12.36 -26.51
C ILE A 340 -5.70 -13.38 -27.50
N PHE A 341 -4.42 -13.74 -27.38
CA PHE A 341 -3.80 -14.73 -28.27
C PHE A 341 -4.42 -16.12 -28.10
N ALA A 342 -4.67 -16.53 -26.85
CA ALA A 342 -5.25 -17.82 -26.51
C ALA A 342 -6.72 -17.95 -26.92
N THR A 343 -7.51 -16.89 -26.75
CA THR A 343 -8.97 -16.93 -27.00
C THR A 343 -9.34 -16.46 -28.41
N GLY A 344 -8.56 -15.57 -29.00
CA GLY A 344 -8.88 -14.88 -30.24
C GLY A 344 -9.85 -13.71 -30.09
N GLU A 345 -10.25 -13.37 -28.87
CA GLU A 345 -11.17 -12.27 -28.58
C GLU A 345 -10.39 -10.99 -28.25
N GLY A 346 -10.97 -9.82 -28.54
CA GLY A 346 -10.35 -8.53 -28.18
C GLY A 346 -9.10 -8.14 -28.99
N THR A 347 -8.93 -8.68 -30.20
CA THR A 347 -7.73 -8.48 -31.06
C THR A 347 -7.39 -7.01 -31.35
N ALA A 348 -8.37 -6.12 -31.34
CA ALA A 348 -8.15 -4.68 -31.48
C ALA A 348 -7.22 -4.09 -30.39
N ASN A 349 -7.16 -4.72 -29.22
CA ASN A 349 -6.38 -4.26 -28.06
C ASN A 349 -4.95 -4.84 -27.97
N ILE A 350 -4.53 -5.66 -28.95
CA ILE A 350 -3.17 -6.24 -28.98
C ILE A 350 -2.12 -5.14 -29.03
N MET A 351 -2.21 -4.25 -30.03
CA MET A 351 -1.17 -3.26 -30.28
C MET A 351 -1.08 -2.16 -29.20
N PRO A 352 -2.19 -1.60 -28.68
CA PRO A 352 -2.13 -0.68 -27.54
C PRO A 352 -1.39 -1.27 -26.33
N SER A 353 -1.83 -2.44 -25.87
CA SER A 353 -1.26 -3.13 -24.71
C SER A 353 0.21 -3.52 -24.93
N LEU A 354 0.53 -4.04 -26.13
CA LEU A 354 1.90 -4.42 -26.49
C LEU A 354 2.81 -3.18 -26.54
N ASN A 355 2.37 -2.08 -27.15
CA ASN A 355 3.19 -0.88 -27.27
C ASN A 355 3.50 -0.26 -25.89
N GLN A 356 2.53 -0.23 -24.98
CA GLN A 356 2.76 0.25 -23.61
C GLN A 356 3.79 -0.61 -22.88
N ALA A 357 3.67 -1.93 -22.95
CA ALA A 357 4.63 -2.84 -22.34
C ALA A 357 6.03 -2.73 -22.96
N LEU A 358 6.14 -2.68 -24.28
CA LEU A 358 7.43 -2.50 -24.97
C LEU A 358 8.08 -1.17 -24.60
N HIS A 359 7.30 -0.09 -24.46
CA HIS A 359 7.79 1.21 -24.00
C HIS A 359 8.36 1.14 -22.59
N LYS A 360 7.58 0.58 -21.65
CA LYS A 360 7.99 0.37 -20.25
C LYS A 360 9.32 -0.40 -20.15
N ILE A 361 9.41 -1.53 -20.85
CA ILE A 361 10.59 -2.41 -20.83
C ILE A 361 11.79 -1.73 -21.50
N SER A 362 11.59 -1.07 -22.65
CA SER A 362 12.69 -0.40 -23.37
C SER A 362 13.29 0.76 -22.58
N ARG A 363 12.46 1.47 -21.82
CA ARG A 363 12.90 2.57 -20.94
C ARG A 363 13.50 2.10 -19.62
N ARG A 364 13.42 0.79 -19.32
CA ARG A 364 13.86 0.21 -18.04
C ARG A 364 13.21 0.94 -16.86
N GLU A 365 11.92 1.24 -17.04
CA GLU A 365 11.08 1.76 -15.96
C GLU A 365 11.01 0.71 -14.85
N ASP A 366 10.98 1.17 -13.60
CA ASP A 366 10.85 0.26 -12.45
C ASP A 366 9.65 -0.69 -12.60
N CYS A 367 9.83 -1.93 -12.14
CA CYS A 367 8.90 -3.05 -12.35
C CYS A 367 8.70 -3.47 -13.83
N ALA A 368 9.64 -3.21 -14.73
CA ALA A 368 9.61 -3.69 -16.11
C ALA A 368 9.72 -5.22 -16.23
N ASP A 369 10.41 -5.86 -15.29
CA ASP A 369 10.54 -7.31 -15.16
C ASP A 369 9.18 -8.03 -15.09
N PHE A 370 8.18 -7.44 -14.42
CA PHE A 370 6.83 -7.99 -14.33
C PHE A 370 6.09 -8.04 -15.68
N GLN A 371 6.48 -7.19 -16.66
CA GLN A 371 5.96 -7.25 -18.03
C GLN A 371 6.86 -8.09 -18.95
N LEU A 372 8.16 -8.15 -18.65
CA LEU A 372 9.14 -8.88 -19.45
C LEU A 372 8.91 -10.39 -19.39
N VAL A 373 8.64 -10.96 -18.21
CA VAL A 373 8.37 -12.41 -18.07
C VAL A 373 7.18 -12.84 -18.95
N PRO A 374 6.00 -12.21 -18.87
CA PRO A 374 4.91 -12.48 -19.82
C PRO A 374 5.23 -12.19 -21.28
N LEU A 375 6.11 -11.21 -21.59
CA LEU A 375 6.53 -10.92 -22.96
C LEU A 375 7.36 -12.06 -23.56
N ILE A 376 8.24 -12.66 -22.75
CA ILE A 376 9.01 -13.85 -23.14
C ILE A 376 8.08 -15.05 -23.30
N TRP A 377 7.06 -15.21 -22.44
CA TRP A 377 6.01 -16.21 -22.65
C TRP A 377 5.31 -16.02 -24.00
N LEU A 378 4.91 -14.79 -24.31
CA LEU A 378 4.25 -14.44 -25.56
C LEU A 378 5.12 -14.83 -26.77
N TRP A 379 6.42 -14.54 -26.71
CA TRP A 379 7.39 -15.00 -27.71
C TRP A 379 7.40 -16.52 -27.82
N GLN A 380 7.67 -17.23 -26.72
CA GLN A 380 7.91 -18.68 -26.74
C GLN A 380 6.70 -19.48 -27.23
N ARG A 381 5.46 -19.05 -26.92
CA ARG A 381 4.24 -19.79 -27.27
C ARG A 381 3.58 -19.34 -28.57
N TYR A 382 3.74 -18.07 -28.95
CA TYR A 382 2.92 -17.48 -30.01
C TYR A 382 3.69 -16.76 -31.12
N GLN A 383 5.03 -16.76 -31.09
CA GLN A 383 5.82 -16.14 -32.16
C GLN A 383 5.36 -16.63 -33.55
N GLY A 384 5.24 -15.68 -34.48
CA GLY A 384 4.73 -15.93 -35.83
C GLY A 384 3.19 -15.84 -35.97
N GLN A 385 2.45 -15.68 -34.87
CA GLN A 385 1.00 -15.53 -34.89
C GLN A 385 0.58 -14.08 -34.62
N ARG A 386 -0.55 -13.65 -35.21
CA ARG A 386 -1.32 -12.39 -35.00
C ARG A 386 -0.60 -11.04 -35.13
N LEU A 387 0.72 -11.01 -35.00
CA LEU A 387 1.57 -9.83 -35.15
C LEU A 387 2.36 -9.92 -36.45
N THR A 388 2.72 -8.75 -36.98
CA THR A 388 3.59 -8.67 -38.16
C THR A 388 5.01 -9.13 -37.83
N ALA A 389 5.79 -9.50 -38.86
CA ALA A 389 7.21 -9.76 -38.69
C ALA A 389 7.99 -8.54 -38.17
N HIS A 390 7.49 -7.32 -38.42
CA HIS A 390 8.06 -6.10 -37.86
C HIS A 390 7.84 -6.02 -36.34
N ASP A 391 6.62 -6.29 -35.87
CA ASP A 391 6.31 -6.26 -34.44
C ASP A 391 7.04 -7.36 -33.67
N TRP A 392 7.15 -8.56 -34.22
CA TRP A 392 7.97 -9.61 -33.61
C TRP A 392 9.46 -9.23 -33.54
N ARG A 393 10.00 -8.52 -34.53
CA ARG A 393 11.36 -7.98 -34.43
C ARG A 393 11.49 -6.97 -33.29
N ARG A 394 10.48 -6.11 -33.08
CA ARG A 394 10.45 -5.18 -31.92
C ARG A 394 10.45 -5.94 -30.60
N VAL A 395 9.61 -6.96 -30.46
CA VAL A 395 9.59 -7.84 -29.27
C VAL A 395 10.97 -8.45 -29.02
N ARG A 396 11.58 -9.06 -30.05
CA ARG A 396 12.92 -9.65 -29.95
C ARG A 396 13.98 -8.61 -29.54
N SER A 397 13.96 -7.43 -30.16
CA SER A 397 14.89 -6.35 -29.84
C SER A 397 14.76 -5.88 -28.39
N VAL A 398 13.54 -5.79 -27.87
CA VAL A 398 13.30 -5.42 -26.47
C VAL A 398 13.84 -6.49 -25.51
N ILE A 399 13.59 -7.77 -25.78
CA ILE A 399 14.11 -8.87 -24.96
C ILE A 399 15.66 -8.86 -24.96
N LEU A 400 16.29 -8.82 -26.13
CA LEU A 400 17.76 -8.84 -26.22
C LEU A 400 18.46 -7.54 -25.76
N GLY A 401 17.73 -6.42 -25.75
CA GLY A 401 18.22 -5.10 -25.33
C GLY A 401 17.98 -4.76 -23.86
N PHE A 402 17.33 -5.65 -23.11
CA PHE A 402 17.02 -5.42 -21.71
C PHE A 402 18.24 -5.65 -20.80
N ARG A 403 18.22 -5.02 -19.62
CA ARG A 403 19.23 -5.19 -18.56
C ARG A 403 18.70 -6.22 -17.57
N TYR A 404 19.28 -7.42 -17.56
CA TYR A 404 18.73 -8.56 -16.82
C TYR A 404 19.15 -8.59 -15.35
N TRP A 405 20.26 -7.94 -15.00
CA TRP A 405 20.70 -7.87 -13.62
C TRP A 405 21.63 -6.69 -13.36
N ILE A 406 21.93 -6.48 -12.08
CA ILE A 406 22.67 -5.32 -11.59
C ILE A 406 24.15 -5.31 -12.02
N ASP A 407 24.70 -6.49 -12.31
CA ASP A 407 26.06 -6.67 -12.82
C ASP A 407 26.20 -6.35 -14.31
N GLU A 408 25.11 -5.94 -14.96
CA GLU A 408 25.10 -5.44 -16.33
C GLU A 408 25.04 -3.89 -16.33
N PRO A 409 25.69 -3.22 -17.30
CA PRO A 409 25.66 -1.76 -17.40
C PRO A 409 24.25 -1.16 -17.48
N GLY A 410 23.96 -0.19 -16.62
CA GLY A 410 22.72 0.56 -16.66
C GLY A 410 22.79 1.90 -15.94
N ASN A 411 21.81 2.75 -16.24
CA ASN A 411 21.62 4.08 -15.66
C ASN A 411 20.15 4.29 -15.24
N ASP A 412 19.44 3.18 -15.09
CA ASP A 412 18.05 3.08 -14.67
C ASP A 412 17.91 3.06 -13.14
N THR A 413 16.67 3.10 -12.68
CA THR A 413 16.29 3.02 -11.26
C THR A 413 15.51 1.75 -10.99
N MET A 414 15.72 0.65 -11.72
CA MET A 414 14.99 -0.59 -11.45
C MET A 414 15.38 -1.17 -10.08
N TRP A 415 14.39 -1.72 -9.36
CA TRP A 415 14.58 -2.42 -8.10
C TRP A 415 14.89 -3.90 -8.35
N PHE A 416 16.09 -4.37 -7.97
CA PHE A 416 16.52 -5.74 -8.29
C PHE A 416 16.41 -6.73 -7.11
N TRP A 417 16.41 -6.24 -5.87
CA TRP A 417 16.84 -7.04 -4.70
C TRP A 417 15.72 -7.50 -3.76
N SER A 418 14.46 -7.14 -3.98
CA SER A 418 13.38 -7.83 -3.28
C SER A 418 13.24 -9.25 -3.83
N GLU A 419 12.63 -10.12 -3.03
CA GLU A 419 12.27 -11.49 -3.35
C GLU A 419 11.59 -11.63 -4.73
N ASN A 420 10.50 -10.90 -4.93
CA ASN A 420 9.69 -10.97 -6.15
C ASN A 420 10.43 -10.45 -7.40
N HIS A 421 11.24 -9.39 -7.25
CA HIS A 421 12.06 -8.85 -8.33
C HIS A 421 13.22 -9.78 -8.69
N CYS A 422 13.97 -10.29 -7.69
CA CYS A 422 15.01 -11.29 -7.92
C CYS A 422 14.47 -12.45 -8.74
N LEU A 423 13.30 -13.00 -8.33
CA LEU A 423 12.63 -14.06 -9.06
C LEU A 423 12.33 -13.65 -10.51
N CYS A 424 11.62 -12.54 -10.73
CA CYS A 424 11.18 -12.14 -12.06
C CYS A 424 12.37 -11.82 -13.00
N PHE A 425 13.40 -11.14 -12.53
CA PHE A 425 14.62 -10.90 -13.30
C PHE A 425 15.34 -12.20 -13.66
N HIS A 426 15.52 -13.12 -12.71
CA HIS A 426 16.21 -14.38 -12.97
C HIS A 426 15.39 -15.31 -13.88
N VAL A 427 14.06 -15.37 -13.72
CA VAL A 427 13.18 -16.12 -14.63
C VAL A 427 13.24 -15.53 -16.03
N ALA A 428 13.19 -14.19 -16.16
CA ALA A 428 13.32 -13.53 -17.45
C ALA A 428 14.68 -13.82 -18.10
N GLN A 429 15.78 -13.75 -17.33
CA GLN A 429 17.13 -14.02 -17.82
C GLN A 429 17.27 -15.47 -18.31
N TYR A 430 16.75 -16.42 -17.53
CA TYR A 430 16.76 -17.85 -17.87
C TYR A 430 15.97 -18.13 -19.15
N LEU A 431 14.71 -17.70 -19.22
CA LEU A 431 13.83 -17.97 -20.35
C LEU A 431 14.28 -17.22 -21.62
N ALA A 432 14.79 -16.00 -21.51
CA ALA A 432 15.34 -15.29 -22.66
C ALA A 432 16.58 -15.99 -23.20
N GLY A 433 17.52 -16.40 -22.33
CA GLY A 433 18.69 -17.17 -22.72
C GLY A 433 18.33 -18.49 -23.41
N GLN A 434 17.32 -19.20 -22.88
CA GLN A 434 16.76 -20.42 -23.47
C GLN A 434 16.19 -20.20 -24.88
N ASN A 435 15.47 -19.10 -25.10
CA ASN A 435 14.84 -18.81 -26.39
C ASN A 435 15.83 -18.27 -27.43
N PHE A 436 16.98 -17.73 -27.01
CA PHE A 436 17.97 -17.10 -27.89
C PHE A 436 19.42 -17.53 -27.58
N PRO A 437 19.75 -18.84 -27.57
CA PRO A 437 21.00 -19.37 -27.02
C PRO A 437 22.27 -18.81 -27.67
N ASP A 438 22.23 -18.52 -28.98
CA ASP A 438 23.37 -18.01 -29.75
C ASP A 438 23.30 -16.50 -30.03
N SER A 439 22.26 -15.79 -29.55
CA SER A 439 22.18 -14.34 -29.72
C SER A 439 22.98 -13.61 -28.66
N VAL A 440 23.53 -12.45 -29.02
CA VAL A 440 24.19 -11.53 -28.07
C VAL A 440 23.16 -10.64 -27.39
N PHE A 441 23.21 -10.59 -26.06
CA PHE A 441 22.43 -9.70 -25.22
C PHE A 441 23.16 -8.37 -25.11
N VAL A 442 22.52 -7.28 -25.56
CA VAL A 442 23.21 -6.03 -25.89
C VAL A 442 23.83 -5.38 -24.65
N CYS A 443 23.16 -5.42 -23.50
CA CYS A 443 23.64 -4.77 -22.28
C CYS A 443 24.90 -5.45 -21.73
N SER A 444 24.90 -6.78 -21.65
CA SER A 444 25.98 -7.55 -21.04
C SER A 444 27.08 -7.98 -22.01
N GLY A 445 26.78 -7.99 -23.31
CA GLY A 445 27.64 -8.60 -24.34
C GLY A 445 27.69 -10.13 -24.30
N ARG A 446 26.94 -10.77 -23.40
CA ARG A 446 26.90 -12.24 -23.21
C ARG A 446 26.04 -12.91 -24.27
N GLN A 447 26.34 -14.17 -24.60
CA GLN A 447 25.46 -15.02 -25.39
C GLN A 447 24.29 -15.55 -24.54
N GLY A 448 23.18 -15.91 -25.19
CA GLY A 448 22.01 -16.44 -24.48
C GLY A 448 22.29 -17.68 -23.64
N ARG A 449 23.17 -18.58 -24.08
CA ARG A 449 23.61 -19.75 -23.29
C ARG A 449 24.27 -19.35 -21.96
N GLU A 450 25.03 -18.26 -21.97
CA GLU A 450 25.71 -17.74 -20.77
C GLU A 450 24.69 -17.07 -19.84
N GLN A 451 23.75 -16.29 -20.40
CA GLN A 451 22.65 -15.70 -19.64
C GLN A 451 21.79 -16.77 -18.95
N GLN A 452 21.45 -17.85 -19.67
CA GLN A 452 20.69 -18.96 -19.12
C GLN A 452 21.44 -19.65 -17.97
N ALA A 453 22.74 -19.93 -18.15
CA ALA A 453 23.57 -20.58 -17.13
C ALA A 453 23.70 -19.73 -15.86
N ILE A 454 23.94 -18.43 -16.00
CA ILE A 454 24.01 -17.49 -14.86
C ILE A 454 22.67 -17.43 -14.12
N ALA A 455 21.57 -17.26 -14.87
CA ALA A 455 20.24 -17.22 -14.29
C ALA A 455 19.88 -18.51 -13.54
N ARG A 456 20.30 -19.66 -14.07
CA ARG A 456 20.08 -20.97 -13.44
C ARG A 456 20.70 -21.07 -12.05
N GLN A 457 21.93 -20.59 -11.88
CA GLN A 457 22.63 -20.54 -10.59
C GLN A 457 21.95 -19.56 -9.61
N ARG A 458 21.51 -18.41 -10.13
CA ARG A 458 20.79 -17.40 -9.34
C ARG A 458 19.43 -17.90 -8.84
N LEU A 459 18.66 -18.59 -9.70
CA LEU A 459 17.41 -19.24 -9.34
C LEU A 459 17.62 -20.33 -8.29
N GLU A 460 18.72 -21.07 -8.36
CA GLU A 460 19.11 -22.08 -7.36
C GLU A 460 19.18 -21.46 -5.96
N ARG A 461 19.95 -20.36 -5.83
CA ARG A 461 20.09 -19.61 -4.57
C ARG A 461 18.77 -19.02 -4.09
N TRP A 462 17.96 -18.49 -5.02
CA TRP A 462 16.63 -17.97 -4.69
C TRP A 462 15.72 -19.07 -4.14
N PHE A 463 15.65 -20.22 -4.81
CA PHE A 463 14.83 -21.33 -4.35
C PHE A 463 15.31 -21.90 -3.03
N ASP A 464 16.62 -22.04 -2.82
CA ASP A 464 17.16 -22.52 -1.55
C ASP A 464 16.71 -21.61 -0.40
N ALA A 465 16.77 -20.28 -0.58
CA ALA A 465 16.30 -19.31 0.40
C ALA A 465 14.79 -19.39 0.65
N ILE A 466 13.95 -19.42 -0.40
CA ILE A 466 12.49 -19.44 -0.26
C ILE A 466 11.97 -20.78 0.26
N LEU A 467 12.62 -21.88 -0.13
CA LEU A 467 12.22 -23.20 0.35
C LEU A 467 12.53 -23.37 1.84
N GLU A 468 13.62 -22.76 2.33
CA GLU A 468 14.03 -22.77 3.74
C GLU A 468 13.25 -21.78 4.60
N HIS A 469 13.12 -20.52 4.15
CA HIS A 469 12.61 -19.43 4.98
C HIS A 469 11.17 -19.03 4.66
N GLY A 470 10.63 -19.44 3.51
CA GLY A 470 9.36 -18.93 3.00
C GLY A 470 9.46 -17.49 2.50
N LEU A 471 8.34 -16.97 1.98
CA LEU A 471 8.27 -15.64 1.38
C LEU A 471 8.34 -14.53 2.45
N VAL A 472 9.12 -13.46 2.24
CA VAL A 472 9.25 -12.36 3.20
C VAL A 472 8.02 -11.46 3.26
N GLU A 473 7.39 -11.24 2.11
CA GLU A 473 6.15 -10.45 2.01
C GLU A 473 4.94 -11.36 2.31
N TRP A 474 4.97 -12.01 3.48
CA TRP A 474 4.07 -13.10 3.85
C TRP A 474 2.60 -12.74 3.62
N ASN A 475 1.83 -13.69 3.08
CA ASN A 475 0.39 -13.59 2.80
C ASN A 475 -0.05 -12.33 2.03
N SER A 476 0.86 -11.62 1.37
CA SER A 476 0.54 -10.33 0.77
C SER A 476 -0.38 -10.50 -0.45
N ALA A 477 -1.60 -9.97 -0.34
CA ALA A 477 -2.55 -9.93 -1.45
C ALA A 477 -2.05 -9.08 -2.64
N ALA A 478 -1.09 -8.19 -2.41
CA ALA A 478 -0.45 -7.38 -3.43
C ALA A 478 0.73 -8.09 -4.11
N TYR A 479 1.52 -8.89 -3.37
CA TYR A 479 2.79 -9.45 -3.89
C TYR A 479 2.75 -10.94 -4.25
N TYR A 480 1.87 -11.76 -3.66
CA TYR A 480 1.67 -13.13 -4.14
C TYR A 480 1.34 -13.19 -5.64
N PRO A 481 0.44 -12.33 -6.18
CA PRO A 481 0.24 -12.26 -7.63
C PRO A 481 1.52 -11.91 -8.41
N ILE A 482 2.44 -11.12 -7.86
CA ILE A 482 3.70 -10.78 -8.51
C ILE A 482 4.66 -11.97 -8.52
N ASP A 483 4.84 -12.68 -7.39
CA ASP A 483 5.65 -13.89 -7.32
C ASP A 483 5.15 -14.96 -8.31
N LEU A 484 3.84 -15.11 -8.42
CA LEU A 484 3.20 -16.06 -9.32
C LEU A 484 3.51 -15.78 -10.80
N ILE A 485 3.86 -14.55 -11.20
CA ILE A 485 4.30 -14.27 -12.58
C ILE A 485 5.52 -15.13 -12.91
N GLY A 486 6.56 -15.05 -12.07
CA GLY A 486 7.81 -15.77 -12.26
C GLY A 486 7.65 -17.27 -12.07
N LEU A 487 6.99 -17.68 -10.98
CA LEU A 487 6.80 -19.10 -10.64
C LEU A 487 6.02 -19.85 -11.72
N VAL A 488 4.89 -19.31 -12.18
CA VAL A 488 4.05 -19.97 -13.20
C VAL A 488 4.77 -20.01 -14.54
N ALA A 489 5.46 -18.93 -14.93
CA ALA A 489 6.28 -18.93 -16.14
C ALA A 489 7.37 -20.01 -16.11
N LEU A 490 8.06 -20.16 -14.99
CA LEU A 490 9.10 -21.17 -14.86
C LEU A 490 8.53 -22.59 -14.87
N ALA A 491 7.45 -22.85 -14.12
CA ALA A 491 6.78 -24.15 -14.05
C ALA A 491 6.25 -24.64 -15.41
N GLU A 492 5.83 -23.72 -16.28
CA GLU A 492 5.26 -24.05 -17.59
C GLU A 492 6.31 -24.07 -18.72
N LEU A 493 7.27 -23.12 -18.73
CA LEU A 493 8.11 -22.83 -19.91
C LEU A 493 9.57 -23.26 -19.80
N ALA A 494 10.09 -23.48 -18.59
CA ALA A 494 11.49 -23.87 -18.43
C ALA A 494 11.75 -25.25 -19.05
N SER A 495 12.94 -25.45 -19.63
CA SER A 495 13.40 -26.76 -20.11
C SER A 495 13.99 -27.63 -19.00
N ASP A 496 14.34 -27.05 -17.85
CA ASP A 496 14.89 -27.75 -16.69
C ASP A 496 13.77 -28.22 -15.75
N GLU A 497 13.61 -29.54 -15.58
CA GLU A 497 12.55 -30.11 -14.74
C GLU A 497 12.71 -29.81 -13.25
N SER A 498 13.95 -29.68 -12.75
CA SER A 498 14.18 -29.35 -11.34
C SER A 498 13.66 -27.96 -11.00
N LEU A 499 13.86 -26.99 -11.91
CA LEU A 499 13.28 -25.66 -11.75
C LEU A 499 11.75 -25.67 -11.83
N ARG A 500 11.18 -26.49 -12.72
CA ARG A 500 9.71 -26.63 -12.85
C ARG A 500 9.10 -27.19 -11.56
N GLU A 501 9.71 -28.23 -10.99
CA GLU A 501 9.27 -28.86 -9.75
C GLU A 501 9.36 -27.89 -8.57
N ARG A 502 10.50 -27.23 -8.36
CA ARG A 502 10.68 -26.24 -7.29
C ARG A 502 9.68 -25.09 -7.40
N ALA A 503 9.42 -24.61 -8.62
CA ALA A 503 8.41 -23.58 -8.86
C ALA A 503 7.01 -24.06 -8.46
N ARG A 504 6.61 -25.27 -8.85
CA ARG A 504 5.32 -25.87 -8.44
C ARG A 504 5.21 -26.00 -6.93
N THR A 505 6.26 -26.44 -6.24
CA THR A 505 6.28 -26.52 -4.77
C THR A 505 5.99 -25.17 -4.10
N VAL A 506 6.57 -24.08 -4.61
CA VAL A 506 6.30 -22.74 -4.04
C VAL A 506 4.88 -22.28 -4.37
N ILE A 507 4.36 -22.56 -5.58
CA ILE A 507 2.96 -22.26 -5.93
C ILE A 507 1.99 -23.01 -4.99
N ASP A 508 2.23 -24.31 -4.74
CA ASP A 508 1.43 -25.12 -3.82
C ASP A 508 1.38 -24.48 -2.42
N ARG A 509 2.53 -24.03 -1.90
CA ARG A 509 2.60 -23.33 -0.61
C ARG A 509 1.78 -22.03 -0.61
N ILE A 510 1.89 -21.21 -1.66
CA ILE A 510 1.11 -19.97 -1.80
C ILE A 510 -0.38 -20.28 -1.73
N LEU A 511 -0.85 -21.31 -2.44
CA LEU A 511 -2.27 -21.68 -2.44
C LEU A 511 -2.75 -22.24 -1.11
N LEU A 512 -1.93 -23.03 -0.42
CA LEU A 512 -2.23 -23.54 0.92
C LEU A 512 -2.34 -22.41 1.94
N MET A 513 -1.37 -21.49 1.95
CA MET A 513 -1.41 -20.31 2.81
C MET A 513 -2.65 -19.49 2.51
N THR A 514 -2.89 -19.18 1.23
CA THR A 514 -4.07 -18.41 0.79
C THR A 514 -5.37 -19.07 1.24
N ALA A 515 -5.51 -20.40 1.17
CA ALA A 515 -6.74 -21.09 1.59
C ALA A 515 -7.08 -20.87 3.07
N TRP A 516 -6.06 -20.84 3.93
CA TRP A 516 -6.19 -20.55 5.37
C TRP A 516 -6.51 -19.09 5.64
N VAL A 517 -5.91 -18.17 4.87
CA VAL A 517 -6.15 -16.73 4.95
C VAL A 517 -7.10 -16.23 3.87
N HIS A 518 -8.18 -16.97 3.61
CA HIS A 518 -9.21 -16.64 2.63
C HIS A 518 -10.60 -16.95 3.17
N GLN A 519 -11.56 -16.10 2.83
CA GLN A 519 -12.98 -16.36 3.05
C GLN A 519 -13.80 -15.66 1.96
N ASN A 520 -14.78 -16.34 1.37
CA ASN A 520 -15.72 -15.84 0.35
C ASN A 520 -15.12 -14.86 -0.66
N GLY A 521 -14.05 -15.27 -1.34
CA GLY A 521 -13.42 -14.49 -2.39
C GLY A 521 -12.49 -13.37 -1.92
N VAL A 522 -12.23 -13.21 -0.62
CA VAL A 522 -11.38 -12.14 -0.09
C VAL A 522 -10.25 -12.74 0.75
N ALA A 523 -9.03 -12.29 0.48
CA ALA A 523 -7.87 -12.62 1.29
C ALA A 523 -7.97 -11.92 2.66
N VAL A 524 -7.82 -12.70 3.72
CA VAL A 524 -8.04 -12.33 5.12
C VAL A 524 -6.98 -12.96 5.99
N GLY A 525 -6.01 -12.15 6.38
CA GLY A 525 -4.80 -12.63 7.01
C GLY A 525 -3.89 -11.47 7.33
N THR A 526 -2.96 -11.73 8.25
CA THR A 526 -1.81 -10.84 8.42
C THR A 526 -0.98 -10.82 7.15
N MET A 527 -0.32 -9.69 6.89
CA MET A 527 0.45 -9.49 5.66
C MET A 527 1.76 -8.78 5.96
N GLY A 528 2.85 -9.21 5.31
CA GLY A 528 4.13 -8.49 5.40
C GLY A 528 4.11 -7.13 4.71
N ARG A 529 3.21 -6.99 3.73
CA ARG A 529 2.91 -5.74 3.03
C ARG A 529 1.44 -5.65 2.69
N ALA A 530 0.77 -4.64 3.23
CA ALA A 530 -0.58 -4.26 2.89
C ALA A 530 -0.66 -2.76 2.57
N TYR A 531 -1.61 -2.40 1.71
CA TYR A 531 -2.01 -1.01 1.45
C TYR A 531 -3.49 -0.83 1.81
N ASP A 532 -3.93 0.42 1.89
CA ASP A 532 -5.33 0.78 2.13
C ASP A 532 -6.32 0.02 1.25
N LYS A 533 -5.96 -0.19 -0.04
CA LYS A 533 -6.74 -0.98 -0.99
C LYS A 533 -6.93 -2.41 -0.53
N GLU A 534 -5.86 -3.15 -0.23
CA GLU A 534 -5.95 -4.55 0.19
C GLU A 534 -6.77 -4.70 1.46
N LEU A 535 -6.74 -3.71 2.36
CA LEU A 535 -7.48 -3.73 3.63
C LEU A 535 -8.95 -3.33 3.47
N ARG A 536 -9.23 -2.15 2.91
CA ARG A 536 -10.58 -1.56 2.82
C ARG A 536 -11.37 -2.05 1.60
N SER A 537 -10.70 -2.61 0.59
CA SER A 537 -11.31 -3.06 -0.66
C SER A 537 -10.68 -4.37 -1.16
N GLY A 538 -10.51 -5.35 -0.26
CA GLY A 538 -9.84 -6.62 -0.56
C GLY A 538 -10.45 -7.45 -1.70
N MET A 539 -11.72 -7.22 -2.06
CA MET A 539 -12.36 -7.82 -3.23
C MET A 539 -11.79 -7.30 -4.56
N LEU A 540 -11.17 -6.12 -4.55
CA LEU A 540 -10.56 -5.49 -5.72
C LEU A 540 -9.08 -5.89 -5.89
N THR A 541 -8.64 -6.98 -5.26
CA THR A 541 -7.27 -7.51 -5.34
C THR A 541 -7.18 -8.64 -6.36
N GLU A 542 -6.02 -8.81 -7.01
CA GLU A 542 -5.84 -9.90 -7.97
C GLU A 542 -5.93 -11.28 -7.29
N LEU A 543 -5.56 -11.36 -6.01
CA LEU A 543 -5.72 -12.57 -5.22
C LEU A 543 -7.20 -13.00 -5.14
N SER A 544 -8.15 -12.05 -5.18
CA SER A 544 -9.58 -12.38 -5.31
C SER A 544 -9.91 -13.08 -6.63
N GLY A 545 -9.34 -12.63 -7.75
CA GLY A 545 -9.49 -13.28 -9.06
C GLY A 545 -8.83 -14.67 -9.10
N LEU A 546 -7.73 -14.86 -8.36
CA LEU A 546 -7.13 -16.17 -8.16
C LEU A 546 -8.06 -17.10 -7.37
N CYS A 547 -8.68 -16.61 -6.29
CA CYS A 547 -9.68 -17.39 -5.54
C CYS A 547 -10.85 -17.80 -6.46
N ALA A 548 -11.29 -16.88 -7.33
CA ALA A 548 -12.34 -17.14 -8.32
C ALA A 548 -11.95 -18.27 -9.28
N LEU A 549 -10.68 -18.32 -9.71
CA LEU A 549 -10.14 -19.40 -10.53
C LEU A 549 -10.09 -20.73 -9.77
N ILE A 550 -9.49 -20.74 -8.58
CA ILE A 550 -9.13 -21.98 -7.88
C ILE A 550 -10.35 -22.59 -7.18
N TRP A 551 -11.07 -21.81 -6.37
CA TRP A 551 -12.16 -22.28 -5.51
C TRP A 551 -13.56 -21.92 -5.99
N GLY A 552 -13.68 -21.13 -7.06
CA GLY A 552 -14.97 -20.70 -7.60
C GLY A 552 -15.64 -19.57 -6.80
N GLU A 553 -14.93 -19.00 -5.82
CA GLU A 553 -15.38 -17.85 -5.02
C GLU A 553 -14.39 -16.70 -5.17
N GLY A 554 -14.86 -15.52 -5.55
CA GLY A 554 -13.98 -14.39 -5.82
C GLY A 554 -14.60 -13.38 -6.76
N TRP A 555 -13.81 -12.36 -7.06
CA TRP A 555 -14.24 -11.21 -7.84
C TRP A 555 -13.37 -11.07 -9.08
N LEU A 556 -14.01 -10.67 -10.16
CA LEU A 556 -13.33 -10.40 -11.42
C LEU A 556 -12.94 -8.94 -11.45
N ILE A 557 -11.64 -8.70 -11.53
CA ILE A 557 -11.10 -7.36 -11.69
C ILE A 557 -10.34 -7.24 -13.00
N PRO A 558 -10.28 -6.05 -13.61
CA PRO A 558 -9.46 -5.81 -14.79
C PRO A 558 -7.95 -6.02 -14.55
N HIS A 559 -7.49 -5.90 -13.31
CA HIS A 559 -6.09 -6.07 -12.94
C HIS A 559 -5.69 -7.54 -12.82
N CYS A 560 -5.02 -8.05 -13.85
CA CYS A 560 -4.59 -9.45 -13.94
C CYS A 560 -3.11 -9.52 -14.39
N ALA A 561 -2.17 -9.53 -13.45
CA ALA A 561 -0.75 -9.74 -13.74
C ALA A 561 -0.41 -11.23 -13.95
N ALA A 562 -0.64 -12.09 -12.96
CA ALA A 562 -0.35 -13.53 -13.02
C ALA A 562 -1.56 -14.40 -13.34
N LEU A 563 -2.79 -13.93 -13.06
CA LEU A 563 -4.01 -14.71 -13.31
C LEU A 563 -4.09 -15.30 -14.74
N PRO A 564 -3.74 -14.56 -15.82
CA PRO A 564 -3.82 -15.10 -17.18
C PRO A 564 -2.77 -16.19 -17.42
N LEU A 565 -1.59 -16.07 -16.81
CA LEU A 565 -0.53 -17.09 -16.90
C LEU A 565 -0.99 -18.38 -16.20
N LEU A 566 -1.59 -18.26 -15.01
CA LEU A 566 -2.12 -19.41 -14.28
C LEU A 566 -3.26 -20.11 -15.04
N CYS A 567 -4.11 -19.34 -15.73
CA CYS A 567 -5.15 -19.87 -16.61
C CYS A 567 -4.59 -20.61 -17.82
N LEU A 568 -3.47 -20.15 -18.39
CA LEU A 568 -2.79 -20.78 -19.53
C LEU A 568 -1.91 -21.97 -19.14
N SER A 569 -1.51 -22.05 -17.88
CA SER A 569 -0.67 -23.14 -17.37
C SER A 569 -1.44 -24.45 -17.21
N GLN A 570 -0.69 -25.55 -17.16
CA GLN A 570 -1.23 -26.88 -16.85
C GLN A 570 -1.29 -27.19 -15.35
N TYR A 571 -0.90 -26.24 -14.50
CA TYR A 571 -0.80 -26.40 -13.06
C TYR A 571 -2.14 -26.89 -12.43
N GLN A 572 -2.07 -27.67 -11.36
CA GLN A 572 -3.24 -28.11 -10.61
C GLN A 572 -3.00 -27.82 -9.13
N PRO A 573 -3.95 -27.17 -8.43
CA PRO A 573 -3.81 -26.88 -7.02
C PRO A 573 -3.91 -28.17 -6.17
N PRO A 574 -3.26 -28.23 -5.00
CA PRO A 574 -3.47 -29.33 -4.05
C PRO A 574 -4.95 -29.43 -3.64
N GLU A 575 -5.50 -30.65 -3.62
CA GLU A 575 -6.93 -30.90 -3.36
C GLU A 575 -7.39 -30.37 -1.99
N GLU A 576 -6.54 -30.47 -0.98
CA GLU A 576 -6.81 -30.03 0.39
C GLU A 576 -7.11 -28.53 0.50
N THR A 577 -6.59 -27.70 -0.42
CA THR A 577 -6.87 -26.26 -0.45
C THR A 577 -8.37 -25.98 -0.58
N TYR A 578 -9.12 -26.83 -1.29
CA TYR A 578 -10.56 -26.66 -1.49
C TYR A 578 -11.32 -26.87 -0.17
N ALA A 579 -10.98 -27.91 0.59
CA ALA A 579 -11.59 -28.18 1.89
C ALA A 579 -11.30 -27.07 2.92
N ILE A 580 -10.09 -26.51 2.88
CA ILE A 580 -9.69 -25.40 3.75
C ILE A 580 -10.41 -24.10 3.36
N ALA A 581 -10.46 -23.77 2.06
CA ALA A 581 -11.11 -22.56 1.57
C ALA A 581 -12.61 -22.53 1.94
N HIS A 582 -13.29 -23.68 1.79
CA HIS A 582 -14.73 -23.87 2.02
C HIS A 582 -15.09 -24.37 3.42
N TRP A 583 -14.28 -24.06 4.44
CA TRP A 583 -14.44 -24.59 5.79
C TRP A 583 -15.87 -24.43 6.37
N GLN A 584 -16.49 -25.52 6.83
CA GLN A 584 -17.86 -25.52 7.41
C GLN A 584 -17.95 -26.07 8.84
N SER A 585 -16.85 -26.51 9.47
CA SER A 585 -16.92 -27.13 10.80
C SER A 585 -17.09 -26.06 11.90
N PRO A 586 -18.16 -26.12 12.72
CA PRO A 586 -18.48 -25.11 13.72
C PRO A 586 -17.48 -25.06 14.89
N GLN A 587 -16.70 -26.11 15.12
CA GLN A 587 -15.64 -26.13 16.14
C GLN A 587 -14.43 -25.25 15.77
N GLY A 588 -14.37 -24.84 14.50
CA GLY A 588 -13.23 -24.14 13.92
C GLY A 588 -11.96 -24.99 13.83
N ALA A 589 -10.93 -24.43 13.22
CA ALA A 589 -9.61 -25.01 13.16
C ALA A 589 -8.54 -23.92 13.14
N GLN A 590 -7.39 -24.27 13.70
CA GLN A 590 -6.19 -23.44 13.70
C GLN A 590 -5.13 -24.06 12.80
N ALA A 591 -4.38 -23.21 12.10
CA ALA A 591 -3.12 -23.57 11.47
C ALA A 591 -2.01 -22.59 11.86
N ARG A 592 -0.77 -23.08 11.85
CA ARG A 592 0.45 -22.30 12.11
C ARG A 592 1.47 -22.55 11.00
N TRP A 593 2.20 -21.51 10.63
CA TRP A 593 3.38 -21.60 9.75
C TRP A 593 4.31 -20.42 9.98
N VAL A 594 5.51 -20.50 9.44
CA VAL A 594 6.47 -19.40 9.46
C VAL A 594 6.83 -18.91 8.06
N GLN A 595 7.17 -17.63 7.95
CA GLN A 595 7.58 -16.98 6.71
C GLN A 595 8.67 -15.93 6.96
N GLY A 596 9.48 -15.69 5.92
CA GLY A 596 10.59 -14.75 5.94
C GLY A 596 11.82 -15.22 6.71
N LEU A 597 12.93 -14.53 6.46
CA LEU A 597 14.25 -14.86 7.01
C LEU A 597 14.19 -15.07 8.52
N ASN A 598 14.84 -16.14 8.99
CA ASN A 598 14.88 -16.51 10.41
C ASN A 598 13.47 -16.63 11.06
N ARG A 599 12.46 -17.07 10.30
CA ARG A 599 11.09 -17.28 10.80
C ARG A 599 10.45 -15.98 11.31
N SER A 600 10.77 -14.85 10.65
CA SER A 600 10.38 -13.50 11.10
C SER A 600 8.87 -13.31 11.27
N ALA A 601 8.06 -13.95 10.43
CA ALA A 601 6.61 -13.96 10.53
C ALA A 601 6.17 -15.33 11.05
N ARG A 602 5.59 -15.35 12.25
CA ARG A 602 5.06 -16.54 12.92
C ARG A 602 3.54 -16.48 12.86
N VAL A 603 2.95 -16.99 11.78
CA VAL A 603 1.54 -16.79 11.47
C VAL A 603 0.68 -17.80 12.22
N ILE A 604 -0.43 -17.31 12.77
CA ILE A 604 -1.51 -18.13 13.32
C ILE A 604 -2.77 -17.75 12.55
N ALA A 605 -3.49 -18.74 12.03
CA ALA A 605 -4.78 -18.55 11.37
C ALA A 605 -5.84 -19.46 12.02
N TRP A 606 -7.04 -18.92 12.15
CA TRP A 606 -8.23 -19.59 12.67
C TRP A 606 -9.36 -19.45 11.65
N LYS A 607 -10.01 -20.57 11.33
CA LYS A 607 -11.21 -20.61 10.47
C LYS A 607 -12.36 -21.29 11.18
N GLN A 608 -13.54 -20.72 11.02
CA GLN A 608 -14.83 -21.24 11.45
C GLN A 608 -15.90 -20.74 10.46
N PRO A 609 -17.09 -21.35 10.36
CA PRO A 609 -18.17 -20.79 9.56
C PRO A 609 -18.36 -19.30 9.80
N ASP A 610 -18.40 -18.52 8.72
CA ASP A 610 -18.56 -17.07 8.76
C ASP A 610 -17.48 -16.31 9.58
N VAL A 611 -16.35 -16.94 9.94
CA VAL A 611 -15.23 -16.28 10.64
C VAL A 611 -13.88 -16.72 10.07
N ALA A 612 -13.08 -15.75 9.66
CA ALA A 612 -11.65 -15.93 9.43
C ALA A 612 -10.87 -14.94 10.30
N PHE A 613 -9.85 -15.45 10.99
CA PHE A 613 -9.10 -14.68 11.97
C PHE A 613 -7.63 -15.05 11.93
N SER A 614 -6.75 -14.07 11.86
CA SER A 614 -5.31 -14.31 11.79
C SER A 614 -4.51 -13.26 12.52
N SER A 615 -3.37 -13.67 13.06
CA SER A 615 -2.36 -12.82 13.68
C SER A 615 -0.95 -13.27 13.29
N VAL A 616 0.04 -12.42 13.57
CA VAL A 616 1.46 -12.75 13.48
C VAL A 616 2.07 -12.59 14.87
N PHE A 617 2.57 -13.69 15.43
CA PHE A 617 3.04 -13.74 16.81
C PHE A 617 4.35 -12.95 17.00
N ASP A 618 4.30 -11.93 17.85
CA ASP A 618 5.42 -11.07 18.27
C ASP A 618 6.38 -10.69 17.13
N HIS A 619 5.86 -10.04 16.09
CA HIS A 619 6.66 -9.55 14.97
C HIS A 619 7.32 -8.21 15.32
N HIS A 620 8.58 -8.26 15.78
CA HIS A 620 9.40 -7.11 16.16
C HIS A 620 8.71 -6.07 17.09
N PRO A 621 8.14 -6.47 18.25
CA PRO A 621 7.41 -5.57 19.13
C PRO A 621 8.21 -4.33 19.57
N GLY A 622 7.56 -3.18 19.67
CA GLY A 622 8.12 -1.88 20.09
C GLY A 622 8.93 -1.14 19.01
N GLN A 623 9.36 -1.84 17.96
CA GLN A 623 10.10 -1.23 16.86
C GLN A 623 9.17 -0.38 15.97
N PRO A 624 9.71 0.64 15.26
CA PRO A 624 8.99 1.29 14.18
C PRO A 624 8.55 0.24 13.14
N GLY A 625 7.29 0.31 12.72
CA GLY A 625 6.80 -0.54 11.64
C GLY A 625 6.80 0.18 10.30
N HIS A 626 6.36 -0.56 9.28
CA HIS A 626 6.18 -0.08 7.92
C HIS A 626 4.78 -0.52 7.45
N GLN A 627 4.68 -1.48 6.53
CA GLN A 627 3.40 -1.91 5.92
C GLN A 627 2.85 -3.22 6.48
N GLN A 628 3.34 -3.67 7.64
CA GLN A 628 2.96 -4.95 8.21
C GLN A 628 1.53 -4.86 8.80
N HIS A 629 0.67 -5.74 8.32
CA HIS A 629 -0.68 -5.98 8.84
C HIS A 629 -0.63 -7.14 9.81
N VAL A 630 -0.85 -6.90 11.10
CA VAL A 630 -0.47 -7.86 12.16
C VAL A 630 -1.62 -8.61 12.83
N LEU A 631 -2.86 -8.18 12.57
CA LEU A 631 -4.08 -8.85 13.01
C LEU A 631 -5.23 -8.55 12.05
N ASP A 632 -6.03 -9.55 11.73
CA ASP A 632 -7.12 -9.42 10.78
C ASP A 632 -8.32 -10.28 11.14
N ILE A 633 -9.52 -9.70 11.09
CA ILE A 633 -10.80 -10.37 11.38
C ILE A 633 -11.73 -10.17 10.19
N ARG A 634 -12.38 -11.23 9.72
CA ARG A 634 -13.52 -11.13 8.80
C ARG A 634 -14.71 -11.92 9.32
N LEU A 635 -15.89 -11.31 9.17
CA LEU A 635 -17.16 -11.84 9.66
C LEU A 635 -18.16 -11.96 8.51
N GLY A 636 -18.91 -13.06 8.49
CA GLY A 636 -19.97 -13.27 7.52
C GLY A 636 -19.48 -13.33 6.07
N ARG A 637 -20.40 -13.01 5.16
CA ARG A 637 -20.18 -13.08 3.70
C ARG A 637 -20.03 -11.72 3.05
N HIS A 638 -20.36 -10.64 3.76
CA HIS A 638 -20.22 -9.30 3.21
C HIS A 638 -18.72 -9.00 3.03
N TYR A 639 -18.33 -8.65 1.80
CA TYR A 639 -16.91 -8.55 1.43
C TYR A 639 -16.12 -7.52 2.26
N ALA A 640 -16.80 -6.51 2.80
CA ALA A 640 -16.22 -5.40 3.56
C ALA A 640 -16.39 -5.57 5.09
N ALA A 641 -16.97 -6.68 5.57
CA ALA A 641 -17.13 -6.97 6.99
C ALA A 641 -15.79 -7.44 7.60
N ARG A 642 -14.79 -6.55 7.55
CA ARG A 642 -13.41 -6.78 7.97
C ARG A 642 -13.02 -5.77 9.04
N LEU A 643 -12.33 -6.23 10.08
CA LEU A 643 -11.95 -5.43 11.24
C LEU A 643 -10.48 -5.67 11.55
N TRP A 644 -9.78 -4.62 11.97
CA TRP A 644 -8.42 -4.73 12.48
C TRP A 644 -8.10 -3.56 13.41
N VAL A 645 -7.03 -3.74 14.19
CA VAL A 645 -6.47 -2.72 15.05
C VAL A 645 -5.06 -2.39 14.60
N ASN A 646 -4.72 -1.10 14.53
CA ASN A 646 -3.36 -0.65 14.26
C ASN A 646 -3.02 0.64 15.01
N HIS A 647 -1.71 0.92 15.07
CA HIS A 647 -1.18 2.24 15.39
C HIS A 647 -0.85 2.98 14.07
N PRO A 648 -1.46 4.15 13.78
CA PRO A 648 -1.27 4.82 12.49
C PRO A 648 0.17 5.34 12.29
N GLY A 649 0.62 5.37 11.04
CA GLY A 649 1.91 6.00 10.67
C GLY A 649 1.82 7.50 10.37
N GLU A 650 0.62 7.97 10.05
CA GLU A 650 0.32 9.38 9.74
C GLU A 650 -1.07 9.78 10.26
N ASP A 651 -1.35 11.09 10.28
CA ASP A 651 -2.61 11.62 10.85
C ASP A 651 -3.76 11.69 9.86
N ARG A 652 -3.47 11.54 8.55
CA ARG A 652 -4.43 11.73 7.46
C ARG A 652 -4.95 10.41 6.90
N PRO A 653 -6.28 10.17 6.87
CA PRO A 653 -6.88 8.96 6.28
C PRO A 653 -6.67 8.81 4.77
N ASP A 654 -6.39 9.91 4.08
CA ASP A 654 -6.15 10.00 2.64
C ASP A 654 -4.64 10.20 2.32
N GLY A 655 -3.78 9.96 3.31
CA GLY A 655 -2.34 10.04 3.14
C GLY A 655 -1.76 8.87 2.35
N VAL A 656 -0.50 9.03 1.95
CA VAL A 656 0.24 8.07 1.10
C VAL A 656 1.47 7.50 1.81
N HIS A 657 1.63 7.76 3.11
CA HIS A 657 2.77 7.28 3.88
C HIS A 657 2.71 5.77 4.08
N ARG A 658 3.85 5.20 4.45
CA ARG A 658 4.02 3.76 4.72
C ARG A 658 4.82 3.64 6.02
N PRO A 659 4.18 3.41 7.18
CA PRO A 659 2.76 3.11 7.39
C PRO A 659 1.83 4.29 7.08
N SER A 660 0.62 3.99 6.60
CA SER A 660 -0.45 4.98 6.42
C SER A 660 -1.30 5.09 7.68
N TYR A 661 -2.40 5.84 7.59
CA TYR A 661 -3.41 5.90 8.64
C TYR A 661 -4.09 4.54 8.87
N TRP A 662 -4.46 3.84 7.80
CA TRP A 662 -5.22 2.58 7.86
C TRP A 662 -4.38 1.31 7.69
N ALA A 663 -3.22 1.40 7.03
CA ALA A 663 -2.42 0.25 6.65
C ALA A 663 -1.01 0.31 7.26
N GLY A 664 -0.60 -0.80 7.86
CA GLY A 664 0.67 -0.89 8.58
C GLY A 664 0.56 -0.42 10.02
N ASN A 665 1.72 -0.29 10.67
CA ASN A 665 1.80 0.12 12.08
C ASN A 665 2.96 1.10 12.28
N GLY A 666 2.71 2.29 12.82
CA GLY A 666 3.80 3.22 13.20
C GLY A 666 4.70 2.62 14.29
N ARG A 667 4.12 1.85 15.21
CA ARG A 667 4.80 1.04 16.23
C ARG A 667 4.20 -0.34 16.26
N LEU A 668 5.05 -1.37 16.16
CA LEU A 668 4.60 -2.76 16.16
C LEU A 668 4.22 -3.20 17.58
N PRO A 669 3.05 -3.84 17.78
CA PRO A 669 2.64 -4.35 19.09
C PRO A 669 3.27 -5.72 19.39
N HIS A 670 3.27 -6.11 20.67
CA HIS A 670 3.26 -7.53 21.01
C HIS A 670 1.92 -8.12 20.58
N VAL A 671 1.94 -9.30 19.94
CA VAL A 671 0.75 -9.95 19.42
C VAL A 671 0.78 -11.42 19.76
N MET A 672 -0.33 -11.90 20.29
CA MET A 672 -0.55 -13.33 20.54
C MET A 672 -1.94 -13.73 20.11
N GLN A 673 -2.06 -14.96 19.61
CA GLN A 673 -3.33 -15.59 19.35
C GLN A 673 -3.34 -17.00 19.93
N HIS A 674 -4.39 -17.32 20.67
CA HIS A 674 -4.74 -18.66 21.07
C HIS A 674 -6.11 -18.99 20.50
N ARG A 675 -6.14 -19.83 19.46
CA ARG A 675 -7.38 -20.24 18.78
C ARG A 675 -8.14 -19.01 18.26
N ASN A 676 -9.33 -18.74 18.80
CA ASN A 676 -10.20 -17.62 18.47
C ASN A 676 -10.10 -16.44 19.45
N ARG A 677 -8.97 -16.32 20.17
CA ARG A 677 -8.61 -15.18 21.02
C ARG A 677 -7.31 -14.54 20.56
N ALA A 678 -7.20 -13.21 20.62
CA ALA A 678 -5.92 -12.53 20.48
C ALA A 678 -5.75 -11.37 21.45
N TRP A 679 -4.48 -11.03 21.65
CA TRP A 679 -4.02 -9.89 22.40
C TRP A 679 -3.10 -9.03 21.55
N MET A 680 -3.23 -7.71 21.67
CA MET A 680 -2.29 -6.74 21.12
C MET A 680 -1.89 -5.74 22.19
N ILE A 681 -0.58 -5.57 22.41
CA ILE A 681 -0.04 -4.70 23.45
C ILE A 681 0.92 -3.70 22.81
N PHE A 682 0.54 -2.43 22.87
CA PHE A 682 1.28 -1.32 22.27
C PHE A 682 1.99 -0.50 23.36
N ASP A 683 3.25 -0.14 23.09
CA ASP A 683 4.02 0.85 23.83
C ASP A 683 4.27 2.08 22.95
N LEU A 684 3.66 3.20 23.33
CA LEU A 684 3.59 4.45 22.57
C LEU A 684 4.14 5.64 23.37
N GLN A 685 4.85 5.42 24.49
CA GLN A 685 5.35 6.50 25.36
C GLN A 685 6.18 7.56 24.59
N HIS A 686 6.94 7.10 23.60
CA HIS A 686 7.83 7.93 22.78
C HIS A 686 7.23 8.34 21.43
N ASP A 687 5.98 7.98 21.16
CA ASP A 687 5.28 8.37 19.94
C ASP A 687 4.47 9.66 20.16
N LEU A 688 4.28 10.42 19.09
CA LEU A 688 3.39 11.58 19.08
C LEU A 688 1.92 11.14 19.03
N ARG A 689 1.65 9.98 18.43
CA ARG A 689 0.31 9.41 18.25
C ARG A 689 0.01 8.42 19.36
N ARG A 690 -0.24 8.93 20.55
CA ARG A 690 -0.52 8.11 21.76
C ARG A 690 -1.94 7.55 21.77
N TRP A 691 -2.30 6.85 20.71
CA TRP A 691 -3.59 6.22 20.52
C TRP A 691 -3.49 5.12 19.48
N THR A 692 -4.41 4.16 19.58
CA THR A 692 -4.61 3.11 18.58
C THR A 692 -6.05 3.13 18.14
N HIS A 693 -6.37 2.55 17.00
CA HIS A 693 -7.73 2.54 16.51
C HIS A 693 -8.16 1.21 15.94
N LEU A 694 -9.48 0.98 15.98
CA LEU A 694 -10.19 -0.09 15.32
C LEU A 694 -10.84 0.46 14.05
N TYR A 695 -10.52 -0.12 12.90
CA TYR A 695 -11.33 0.08 11.69
C TYR A 695 -12.66 -0.67 11.84
N LEU A 696 -13.77 0.05 11.73
CA LEU A 696 -15.12 -0.44 12.01
C LEU A 696 -16.07 -0.11 10.86
N PRO A 697 -16.17 -0.96 9.82
CA PRO A 697 -16.99 -0.69 8.64
C PRO A 697 -18.48 -0.94 8.94
N ARG A 698 -19.13 -0.05 9.69
CA ARG A 698 -20.51 -0.24 10.17
C ARG A 698 -21.52 -0.57 9.06
N THR A 699 -21.37 0.01 7.87
CA THR A 699 -22.26 -0.24 6.73
C THR A 699 -22.16 -1.67 6.19
N ALA A 700 -21.09 -2.39 6.52
CA ALA A 700 -20.86 -3.78 6.13
C ALA A 700 -21.20 -4.79 7.25
N LEU A 701 -21.55 -4.32 8.44
CA LEU A 701 -21.85 -5.13 9.61
C LEU A 701 -23.36 -5.10 9.89
N ASP A 702 -23.91 -6.22 10.36
CA ASP A 702 -25.35 -6.31 10.60
C ASP A 702 -25.75 -5.64 11.92
N GLU A 703 -24.94 -5.80 12.97
CA GLU A 703 -25.16 -5.19 14.29
C GLU A 703 -23.84 -4.75 14.92
N VAL A 704 -23.84 -3.59 15.57
CA VAL A 704 -22.69 -3.04 16.29
C VAL A 704 -23.15 -2.43 17.61
N VAL A 705 -22.58 -2.91 18.72
CA VAL A 705 -22.84 -2.42 20.08
C VAL A 705 -21.53 -1.87 20.65
N VAL A 706 -21.49 -0.57 20.92
CA VAL A 706 -20.32 0.09 21.53
C VAL A 706 -20.66 0.49 22.96
N GLU A 707 -19.88 -0.02 23.89
CA GLU A 707 -19.88 0.35 25.31
C GLU A 707 -18.57 1.09 25.64
N THR A 708 -18.40 1.55 26.88
CA THR A 708 -17.23 2.35 27.28
C THR A 708 -15.90 1.67 26.98
N HIS A 709 -15.79 0.36 27.20
CA HIS A 709 -14.55 -0.41 27.00
C HIS A 709 -14.66 -1.52 25.95
N TRP A 710 -15.86 -1.77 25.43
CA TRP A 710 -16.16 -2.90 24.56
C TRP A 710 -16.80 -2.45 23.25
N CYS A 711 -16.42 -3.14 22.17
CA CYS A 711 -17.11 -3.10 20.88
C CYS A 711 -17.50 -4.53 20.51
N PHE A 712 -18.80 -4.79 20.38
CA PHE A 712 -19.35 -6.05 19.92
C PHE A 712 -19.92 -5.87 18.52
N VAL A 713 -19.62 -6.81 17.63
CA VAL A 713 -20.04 -6.75 16.23
C VAL A 713 -20.55 -8.09 15.74
N ARG A 714 -21.54 -8.05 14.85
CA ARG A 714 -22.06 -9.21 14.13
C ARG A 714 -22.03 -8.96 12.62
N GLY A 715 -21.57 -9.95 11.87
CA GLY A 715 -21.74 -10.03 10.41
C GLY A 715 -22.15 -11.44 10.02
N GLY A 716 -23.35 -11.60 9.46
CA GLY A 716 -23.96 -12.92 9.27
C GLY A 716 -24.04 -13.68 10.59
N ASN A 717 -23.43 -14.87 10.61
CA ASN A 717 -23.30 -15.72 11.80
C ASN A 717 -22.01 -15.49 12.59
N GLY A 718 -21.09 -14.65 12.10
CA GLY A 718 -19.83 -14.35 12.77
C GLY A 718 -19.99 -13.23 13.79
N TYR A 719 -19.34 -13.38 14.94
CA TYR A 719 -19.29 -12.41 16.03
C TYR A 719 -17.85 -12.02 16.35
N ALA A 720 -17.65 -10.77 16.75
CA ALA A 720 -16.41 -10.37 17.42
C ALA A 720 -16.68 -9.46 18.63
N ALA A 721 -15.84 -9.59 19.64
CA ALA A 721 -15.76 -8.74 20.81
C ALA A 721 -14.36 -8.15 20.90
N LEU A 722 -14.26 -6.82 20.98
CA LEU A 722 -13.01 -6.10 21.08
C LEU A 722 -13.03 -5.22 22.34
N HIS A 723 -12.02 -5.38 23.18
CA HIS A 723 -11.91 -4.69 24.46
C HIS A 723 -10.63 -3.88 24.55
N ASN A 724 -10.73 -2.66 25.07
CA ASN A 724 -9.58 -1.88 25.49
C ASN A 724 -9.84 -1.19 26.84
N PRO A 725 -9.01 -1.42 27.88
CA PRO A 725 -9.22 -0.87 29.21
C PRO A 725 -9.08 0.66 29.26
N ALA A 726 -8.40 1.29 28.30
CA ALA A 726 -8.33 2.75 28.18
C ALA A 726 -9.66 3.39 27.74
N GLY A 727 -10.59 2.57 27.24
CA GLY A 727 -11.89 3.00 26.73
C GLY A 727 -11.89 3.28 25.24
N LEU A 728 -13.08 3.22 24.63
CA LEU A 728 -13.31 3.37 23.20
C LEU A 728 -14.09 4.66 22.93
N GLN A 729 -13.60 5.45 21.97
CA GLN A 729 -14.23 6.70 21.56
C GLN A 729 -14.48 6.68 20.05
N THR A 730 -15.71 6.97 19.63
CA THR A 730 -15.99 7.21 18.21
C THR A 730 -15.20 8.42 17.74
N HIS A 731 -14.53 8.28 16.60
CA HIS A 731 -13.80 9.36 15.97
C HIS A 731 -14.13 9.42 14.48
N THR A 732 -14.22 10.64 13.95
CA THR A 732 -14.34 10.88 12.51
C THR A 732 -13.20 11.83 12.14
N PRO A 733 -12.14 11.33 11.49
CA PRO A 733 -11.05 12.21 11.06
C PRO A 733 -11.52 13.13 9.93
N ASP A 734 -10.81 14.24 9.72
CA ASP A 734 -11.15 15.21 8.69
C ASP A 734 -11.18 14.58 7.29
N GLY A 735 -12.36 14.57 6.68
CA GLY A 735 -12.64 13.91 5.40
C GLY A 735 -12.70 12.37 5.45
N GLY A 736 -12.64 11.78 6.64
CA GLY A 736 -12.96 10.39 6.87
C GLY A 736 -14.45 10.08 6.77
N GLN A 737 -14.78 8.79 6.77
CA GLN A 737 -16.17 8.34 6.82
C GLN A 737 -16.67 8.42 8.27
N PRO A 738 -17.84 9.02 8.53
CA PRO A 738 -18.41 9.01 9.87
C PRO A 738 -18.64 7.61 10.40
N ASP A 739 -18.45 7.45 11.71
CA ASP A 739 -18.72 6.22 12.46
C ASP A 739 -17.90 4.97 12.03
N SER A 740 -16.84 5.15 11.23
CA SER A 740 -16.00 4.06 10.74
C SER A 740 -14.80 3.71 11.63
N GLU A 741 -14.65 4.36 12.79
CA GLU A 741 -13.46 4.28 13.63
C GLU A 741 -13.81 4.35 15.13
N LEU A 742 -13.15 3.51 15.93
CA LEU A 742 -13.07 3.66 17.37
C LEU A 742 -11.61 3.84 17.80
N ARG A 743 -11.32 4.89 18.58
CA ARG A 743 -9.99 5.17 19.13
C ARG A 743 -9.89 4.78 20.60
N ALA A 744 -8.72 4.28 20.98
CA ALA A 744 -8.31 4.12 22.36
C ALA A 744 -7.06 4.98 22.60
N PHE A 745 -7.17 5.95 23.51
CA PHE A 745 -6.10 6.90 23.82
C PHE A 745 -5.27 6.43 25.01
N GLY A 746 -3.95 6.49 24.88
CA GLY A 746 -3.03 6.11 25.95
C GLY A 746 -1.62 5.86 25.44
N GLU A 747 -0.63 6.10 26.30
CA GLU A 747 0.78 5.74 26.07
C GLU A 747 0.98 4.22 26.01
N HIS A 748 0.05 3.47 26.60
CA HIS A 748 0.03 2.02 26.55
C HIS A 748 -1.39 1.57 26.24
N ASN A 749 -1.53 0.82 25.15
CA ASN A 749 -2.83 0.30 24.72
C ASN A 749 -2.81 -1.22 24.74
N VAL A 750 -3.90 -1.80 25.24
CA VAL A 750 -4.10 -3.25 25.29
C VAL A 750 -5.42 -3.56 24.62
N TRP A 751 -5.38 -4.38 23.58
CA TRP A 751 -6.56 -4.89 22.91
C TRP A 751 -6.69 -6.38 23.20
N TYR A 752 -7.83 -6.76 23.79
CA TYR A 752 -8.26 -8.15 23.84
C TYR A 752 -9.35 -8.36 22.79
N ILE A 753 -9.24 -9.45 22.04
CA ILE A 753 -10.09 -9.73 20.89
C ILE A 753 -10.58 -11.18 21.00
N ALA A 754 -11.88 -11.37 20.87
CA ALA A 754 -12.51 -12.68 20.76
C ALA A 754 -13.38 -12.75 19.51
N VAL A 755 -13.29 -13.84 18.76
CA VAL A 755 -14.17 -14.13 17.62
C VAL A 755 -14.91 -15.44 17.83
N ASP A 756 -16.11 -15.56 17.29
CA ASP A 756 -16.90 -16.79 17.36
C ASP A 756 -17.97 -16.82 16.27
N SER A 757 -18.67 -17.94 16.12
CA SER A 757 -19.83 -18.05 15.24
C SER A 757 -21.03 -18.66 15.97
N GLY A 758 -22.25 -18.28 15.57
CA GLY A 758 -23.50 -18.79 16.15
C GLY A 758 -24.68 -18.71 15.17
N GLN A 759 -25.91 -18.72 15.68
CA GLN A 759 -27.13 -18.64 14.87
C GLN A 759 -27.60 -17.20 14.66
N GLY A 760 -26.80 -16.40 13.95
CA GLY A 760 -27.15 -15.02 13.56
C GLY A 760 -27.49 -14.12 14.75
N ALA A 761 -28.56 -13.33 14.65
CA ALA A 761 -28.95 -12.40 15.72
C ALA A 761 -29.43 -13.08 17.02
N ALA A 762 -29.84 -14.36 16.97
CA ALA A 762 -30.43 -15.04 18.12
C ALA A 762 -29.41 -15.29 19.25
N ASP A 763 -28.18 -15.66 18.89
CA ASP A 763 -27.13 -15.99 19.86
C ASP A 763 -26.24 -14.76 20.20
N PHE A 764 -26.36 -13.66 19.46
CA PHE A 764 -25.51 -12.49 19.65
C PHE A 764 -25.62 -11.86 21.05
N PRO A 765 -26.81 -11.72 21.67
CA PRO A 765 -26.92 -11.26 23.05
C PRO A 765 -26.19 -12.17 24.05
N ALA A 766 -26.24 -13.49 23.86
CA ALA A 766 -25.55 -14.45 24.72
C ALA A 766 -24.02 -14.32 24.56
N PHE A 767 -23.54 -14.10 23.32
CA PHE A 767 -22.14 -13.79 23.07
C PHE A 767 -21.70 -12.51 23.79
N ILE A 768 -22.49 -11.43 23.77
CA ILE A 768 -22.20 -10.18 24.49
C ILE A 768 -22.10 -10.41 26.00
N GLU A 769 -23.11 -11.07 26.60
CA GLU A 769 -23.12 -11.35 28.05
C GLU A 769 -21.93 -12.21 28.49
N ARG A 770 -21.39 -13.05 27.59
CA ARG A 770 -20.18 -13.84 27.86
C ARG A 770 -18.96 -12.98 28.15
N PHE A 771 -18.88 -11.73 27.68
CA PHE A 771 -17.69 -10.88 27.83
C PHE A 771 -17.92 -9.58 28.59
N ARG A 772 -19.10 -8.96 28.50
CA ARG A 772 -19.31 -7.56 28.92
C ARG A 772 -18.95 -7.23 30.38
N HIS A 773 -19.02 -8.23 31.28
CA HIS A 773 -18.71 -8.07 32.71
C HIS A 773 -17.23 -8.33 33.04
N ARG A 774 -16.38 -8.54 32.03
CA ARG A 774 -14.95 -8.81 32.14
C ARG A 774 -14.14 -7.62 31.65
N GLN A 775 -12.96 -7.42 32.22
CA GLN A 775 -12.07 -6.33 31.87
C GLN A 775 -10.61 -6.76 32.01
N ALA A 776 -9.79 -6.34 31.05
CA ALA A 776 -8.34 -6.51 31.14
C ALA A 776 -7.78 -5.62 32.25
N GLN A 777 -7.05 -6.22 33.19
CA GLN A 777 -6.40 -5.53 34.30
C GLN A 777 -4.93 -5.32 33.95
N ARG A 778 -4.41 -4.13 34.24
CA ARG A 778 -2.99 -3.82 34.07
C ARG A 778 -2.33 -3.51 35.41
N SER A 779 -1.10 -3.96 35.59
CA SER A 779 -0.25 -3.65 36.73
C SER A 779 0.80 -2.61 36.38
N ASP A 780 1.37 -1.98 37.41
CA ASP A 780 2.38 -0.92 37.28
C ASP A 780 3.68 -1.40 36.63
N ASP A 781 3.98 -2.70 36.72
CA ASP A 781 5.12 -3.35 36.06
C ASP A 781 4.89 -3.58 34.56
N GLY A 782 3.75 -3.16 34.02
CA GLY A 782 3.38 -3.26 32.62
C GLY A 782 2.60 -4.51 32.26
N ALA A 783 2.46 -5.49 33.16
CA ALA A 783 1.73 -6.72 32.86
C ALA A 783 0.24 -6.47 32.62
N ALA A 784 -0.40 -7.39 31.89
CA ALA A 784 -1.82 -7.33 31.57
C ALA A 784 -2.45 -8.72 31.73
N GLN A 785 -3.65 -8.78 32.31
CA GLN A 785 -4.37 -10.01 32.62
C GLN A 785 -5.84 -9.91 32.23
N PHE A 786 -6.43 -11.00 31.73
CA PHE A 786 -7.85 -11.11 31.42
C PHE A 786 -8.35 -12.52 31.78
N ASP A 787 -9.46 -12.59 32.52
CA ASP A 787 -10.12 -13.86 32.84
C ASP A 787 -11.05 -14.27 31.70
N ASP A 788 -10.54 -15.07 30.76
CA ASP A 788 -11.28 -15.54 29.58
C ASP A 788 -12.35 -16.57 29.98
N PRO A 789 -13.60 -16.43 29.51
CA PRO A 789 -14.70 -17.32 29.87
C PRO A 789 -14.50 -18.79 29.45
N ASP A 790 -13.72 -19.05 28.39
CA ASP A 790 -13.54 -20.36 27.79
C ASP A 790 -12.13 -20.94 28.06
N TYR A 791 -11.12 -20.07 28.19
CA TYR A 791 -9.71 -20.47 28.32
C TYR A 791 -9.07 -20.14 29.68
N GLY A 792 -9.81 -19.51 30.60
CA GLY A 792 -9.31 -19.10 31.92
C GLY A 792 -8.38 -17.89 31.85
N LEU A 793 -7.48 -17.76 32.83
CA LEU A 793 -6.60 -16.59 32.93
C LEU A 793 -5.65 -16.51 31.72
N MET A 794 -5.79 -15.48 30.90
CA MET A 794 -4.81 -15.10 29.89
C MET A 794 -3.98 -13.94 30.44
N ASP A 795 -2.66 -14.10 30.44
CA ASP A 795 -1.74 -13.09 30.97
C ASP A 795 -0.60 -12.78 30.01
N TRP A 796 -0.12 -11.54 30.05
CA TRP A 796 1.11 -11.10 29.44
C TRP A 796 1.94 -10.34 30.46
N HIS A 797 3.22 -10.65 30.54
CA HIS A 797 4.17 -9.92 31.38
C HIS A 797 5.43 -9.59 30.57
N PRO A 798 5.99 -8.36 30.66
CA PRO A 798 7.12 -7.93 29.83
C PRO A 798 8.34 -8.87 29.87
N ALA A 799 8.59 -9.50 31.02
CA ALA A 799 9.74 -10.39 31.21
C ALA A 799 9.49 -11.86 30.81
N SER A 800 8.23 -12.33 30.80
CA SER A 800 7.91 -13.75 30.61
C SER A 800 7.00 -14.04 29.42
N GLY A 801 6.53 -13.00 28.71
CA GLY A 801 5.68 -13.13 27.54
C GLY A 801 4.24 -13.52 27.91
N PHE A 802 3.56 -14.20 26.99
CA PHE A 802 2.16 -14.62 27.14
C PHE A 802 2.05 -15.95 27.86
N ALA A 803 0.98 -16.12 28.65
CA ALA A 803 0.57 -17.39 29.20
C ALA A 803 -0.96 -17.55 29.14
N VAL A 804 -1.41 -18.79 29.07
CA VAL A 804 -2.82 -19.19 29.09
C VAL A 804 -3.00 -20.20 30.21
N ASN A 805 -3.89 -19.89 31.15
CA ASN A 805 -4.14 -20.66 32.36
C ASN A 805 -2.86 -21.03 33.12
N HIS A 806 -1.98 -20.04 33.32
CA HIS A 806 -0.65 -20.19 33.94
C HIS A 806 0.37 -21.03 33.17
N HIS A 807 0.06 -21.48 31.96
CA HIS A 807 1.00 -22.16 31.08
C HIS A 807 1.61 -21.16 30.09
N PRO A 808 2.94 -20.97 30.09
CA PRO A 808 3.60 -20.10 29.13
C PRO A 808 3.28 -20.51 27.69
N PHE A 809 2.89 -19.53 26.88
CA PHE A 809 2.69 -19.72 25.45
C PHE A 809 3.99 -19.38 24.72
N ALA A 810 4.52 -20.38 24.01
CA ALA A 810 5.63 -20.19 23.08
C ALA A 810 5.21 -20.67 21.70
N PHE A 811 5.52 -19.88 20.67
CA PHE A 811 5.35 -20.34 19.29
C PHE A 811 6.38 -21.44 19.00
N PRO A 812 5.97 -22.67 18.62
CA PRO A 812 6.91 -23.79 18.55
C PRO A 812 7.97 -23.61 17.44
N ASP A 813 9.22 -23.93 17.75
CA ASP A 813 10.34 -23.90 16.78
C ASP A 813 10.22 -24.97 15.69
N THR A 814 9.39 -26.00 15.91
CA THR A 814 9.14 -27.09 14.95
C THR A 814 8.19 -26.71 13.82
N VAL A 815 7.42 -25.63 13.95
CA VAL A 815 6.45 -25.20 12.92
C VAL A 815 7.18 -24.94 11.61
N SER A 816 6.72 -25.51 10.49
CA SER A 816 7.40 -25.33 9.21
C SER A 816 6.90 -24.10 8.42
N VAL A 817 7.47 -23.91 7.23
CA VAL A 817 7.03 -22.92 6.24
C VAL A 817 5.77 -23.36 5.46
N ILE A 818 5.25 -24.55 5.76
CA ILE A 818 4.01 -25.08 5.20
C ILE A 818 2.93 -24.97 6.29
N PRO A 819 1.71 -24.50 5.96
CA PRO A 819 0.60 -24.47 6.91
C PRO A 819 0.32 -25.84 7.53
N GLU A 820 0.51 -25.93 8.85
CA GLU A 820 0.23 -27.15 9.63
C GLU A 820 -0.98 -26.91 10.52
N ARG A 821 -2.01 -27.77 10.38
CA ARG A 821 -3.16 -27.76 11.28
C ARG A 821 -2.71 -28.21 12.67
N THR A 822 -2.95 -27.38 13.67
CA THR A 822 -2.64 -27.74 15.06
C THR A 822 -3.85 -28.41 15.70
N GLU A 823 -3.69 -29.67 16.07
CA GLU A 823 -4.61 -30.37 16.97
C GLU A 823 -4.13 -30.14 18.41
N GLU A 824 -4.32 -28.93 18.95
CA GLU A 824 -4.19 -28.75 20.40
C GLU A 824 -5.43 -29.38 21.05
N ASP A 825 -5.17 -30.36 21.93
CA ASP A 825 -6.09 -31.37 22.50
C ASP A 825 -7.56 -30.93 22.60
N ARG A 826 -8.45 -31.80 22.10
CA ARG A 826 -9.91 -31.66 22.18
C ARG A 826 -10.42 -31.66 23.61
#